data_AF-A0A2S6XFN1-F1
#
_entry.id   AF-A0A2S6XFN1-F1
#
_cell.length_a   1.000
_cell.length_b   1.000
_cell.length_c   1.000
_cell.angle_alpha   90.00
_cell.angle_beta   90.00
_cell.angle_gamma   90.00
#
_symmetry.space_group_name_H-M   'P 1'
#
loop_
_entity.id
_entity.type
_entity.pdbx_description
1 polymer ?
#
loop_
_entity_poly.entity_id
_entity_poly.type
_entity_poly.pdbx_seq_one_letter_code
_entity_poly.pdbx_strand_id
1 'polypeptide(L)'
;MKRNALRVADRGWGTHRTVAAAVRAADVGAVIHVQPGDYRESVVLDRDITLTAEKGPGTVRVVATHGPAITVRGGTCELRDLTVEGTADREPAVLVRGGRAVLDHCAVSGGRVEIGRGTAELRTCAVENAQGSGVLVTGTAHAVLEECVIRSTAGHGLTLSDAARAEVRRTTVERATGCGIVLTGESQGTFDACTVRHVGDAGLLAQTGSRPLLRDCRLHDVGAQGVRAADGATTAAVTPVAEEGEHAAAAERGAPRTRLETCEIFRTGSEGVLAGDAARLQMDDCQIRETGGAGVIAAGTGRVELDRVRVVDVPGTGLAVVEDAELRVRGGTVARTGANGLHATDRCTVRLSECEISTTAYTALHIAGNVRAELRSCTVRDSAQHAMRVEGAADFTAEDTRIERARMTGVDVKDADAVLRRLVVADTETGIRLDSGHRPLLADCEVLRPARTGVEIAAGTSALLVGGRIEGSGSAGVFLDERSEAWIEDLTVSDAQGSGLVIWAGARPRVRSVTIAGTAKNGVYAGDGSGGLLEDCTISATGYPAVYVGSKASPLLRRCLVRDTDEDLSQADDAAARFEQCRTSGVTASTLPTADEDDGAGPARAAGTAGRTAGIPASGTGTGTGTAVAVREGTGEDRLPELLAELGDLVGLESVKREVESMAKLMQLVKRRQEAGLQPPPLSRHLVFAGNPGTGKTTVARLYGRLLAALGLLADGHLVEADRGALVGEYVGHTAPRTTAVFKRALGGVLFIDEAYSLVPAGQSTDFGQEAISTLVKLMEDHRDDVVVIAAGYPEDMERLIDSNPGLASRFTRTLRFDDYASQDLVRIVEHQAARHEYRIGDDTAAALLDHFGSIARTERFGNGRTARQVFQQMTERHAMRVADLSDPDADDLTVLLPVDVPAAVS
;
A
#
# COMPACT_ATOMS: atom_id res chain seq x y z
N MET A 1 -21.32 -23.83 -77.83
CA MET A 1 -20.62 -23.05 -76.78
C MET A 1 -19.47 -23.89 -76.23
N LYS A 2 -18.26 -23.69 -76.78
CA LYS A 2 -17.05 -24.38 -76.28
C LYS A 2 -16.71 -23.80 -74.90
N ARG A 3 -16.54 -24.67 -73.89
CA ARG A 3 -16.17 -24.30 -72.53
C ARG A 3 -14.91 -23.43 -72.57
N ASN A 4 -14.97 -22.23 -72.00
CA ASN A 4 -13.88 -21.25 -71.92
C ASN A 4 -12.85 -21.67 -70.85
N ALA A 5 -12.38 -22.93 -70.95
CA ALA A 5 -11.48 -23.57 -70.02
C ALA A 5 -10.08 -23.61 -70.65
N LEU A 6 -9.17 -22.79 -70.13
CA LEU A 6 -7.77 -22.74 -70.57
C LEU A 6 -6.93 -23.66 -69.67
N ARG A 7 -5.96 -24.37 -70.24
CA ARG A 7 -5.09 -25.30 -69.49
C ARG A 7 -3.64 -24.85 -69.57
N VAL A 8 -3.00 -24.72 -68.41
CA VAL A 8 -1.59 -24.32 -68.27
C VAL A 8 -0.77 -25.53 -67.85
N ALA A 9 0.38 -25.75 -68.51
CA ALA A 9 1.35 -26.77 -68.11
C ALA A 9 2.78 -26.30 -68.42
N ASP A 10 3.67 -26.32 -67.42
CA ASP A 10 5.12 -26.06 -67.59
C ASP A 10 5.80 -27.13 -68.47
N ARG A 11 5.32 -28.39 -68.38
CA ARG A 11 5.77 -29.53 -69.19
C ARG A 11 4.58 -30.33 -69.71
N GLY A 12 4.53 -30.62 -71.01
CA GLY A 12 3.47 -31.45 -71.64
C GLY A 12 2.47 -30.68 -72.51
N TRP A 13 1.27 -31.24 -72.70
CA TRP A 13 0.25 -30.80 -73.67
C TRP A 13 -0.74 -29.78 -73.04
N GLY A 14 -0.26 -28.59 -72.69
CA GLY A 14 -1.08 -27.44 -72.26
C GLY A 14 -1.30 -26.42 -73.38
N THR A 15 -2.39 -25.66 -73.33
CA THR A 15 -2.68 -24.57 -74.28
C THR A 15 -1.71 -23.39 -74.10
N HIS A 16 -1.23 -23.19 -72.87
CA HIS A 16 -0.24 -22.18 -72.51
C HIS A 16 0.84 -22.78 -71.62
N ARG A 17 2.07 -22.24 -71.73
CA ARG A 17 3.22 -22.65 -70.90
C ARG A 17 3.36 -21.87 -69.60
N THR A 18 2.74 -20.70 -69.50
CA THR A 18 2.78 -19.84 -68.30
C THR A 18 1.38 -19.38 -67.94
N VAL A 19 1.15 -19.12 -66.64
CA VAL A 19 -0.11 -18.64 -66.10
C VAL A 19 -0.44 -17.25 -66.64
N ALA A 20 0.54 -16.35 -66.70
CA ALA A 20 0.36 -14.99 -67.23
C ALA A 20 -0.02 -14.99 -68.72
N ALA A 21 0.48 -15.94 -69.52
CA ALA A 21 0.10 -16.06 -70.92
C ALA A 21 -1.36 -16.51 -71.06
N ALA A 22 -1.81 -17.44 -70.22
CA ALA A 22 -3.21 -17.88 -70.21
C ALA A 22 -4.14 -16.76 -69.73
N VAL A 23 -3.78 -16.03 -68.68
CA VAL A 23 -4.54 -14.87 -68.19
C VAL A 23 -4.69 -13.78 -69.25
N ARG A 24 -3.63 -13.50 -70.04
CA ARG A 24 -3.71 -12.53 -71.15
C ARG A 24 -4.63 -12.98 -72.29
N ALA A 25 -4.71 -14.29 -72.54
CA ALA A 25 -5.54 -14.87 -73.61
C ALA A 25 -6.98 -15.17 -73.16
N ALA A 26 -7.25 -15.11 -71.85
CA ALA A 26 -8.55 -15.41 -71.26
C ALA A 26 -9.57 -14.29 -71.50
N ASP A 27 -10.77 -14.69 -71.94
CA ASP A 27 -11.93 -13.81 -71.91
C ASP A 27 -12.44 -13.63 -70.46
N VAL A 28 -13.29 -12.62 -70.27
CA VAL A 28 -14.00 -12.39 -69.01
C VAL A 28 -14.83 -13.62 -68.62
N GLY A 29 -14.67 -14.08 -67.38
CA GLY A 29 -15.33 -15.25 -66.80
C GLY A 29 -14.65 -16.60 -67.11
N ALA A 30 -13.46 -16.60 -67.71
CA ALA A 30 -12.75 -17.84 -68.04
C ALA A 30 -12.22 -18.57 -66.78
N VAL A 31 -12.18 -19.90 -66.87
CA VAL A 31 -11.59 -20.77 -65.85
C VAL A 31 -10.28 -21.34 -66.37
N ILE A 32 -9.19 -21.13 -65.65
CA ILE A 32 -7.85 -21.56 -66.02
C ILE A 32 -7.41 -22.68 -65.07
N HIS A 33 -7.27 -23.89 -65.61
CA HIS A 33 -6.77 -25.05 -64.88
C HIS A 33 -5.25 -25.14 -65.02
N VAL A 34 -4.54 -25.15 -63.89
CA VAL A 34 -3.07 -25.18 -63.85
C VAL A 34 -2.60 -26.57 -63.43
N GLN A 35 -1.76 -27.20 -64.26
CA GLN A 35 -1.12 -28.47 -63.96
C GLN A 35 -0.08 -28.33 -62.83
N PRO A 36 0.17 -29.39 -62.06
CA PRO A 36 1.20 -29.37 -61.03
C PRO A 36 2.56 -28.87 -61.55
N GLY A 37 3.21 -27.99 -60.81
CA GLY A 37 4.48 -27.40 -61.20
C GLY A 37 4.81 -26.08 -60.51
N ASP A 38 6.04 -25.63 -60.74
CA ASP A 38 6.58 -24.38 -60.21
C ASP A 38 6.61 -23.32 -61.31
N TYR A 39 5.73 -22.33 -61.20
CA TYR A 39 5.55 -21.26 -62.16
C TYR A 39 6.25 -20.00 -61.64
N ARG A 40 7.45 -19.73 -62.14
CA ARG A 40 8.23 -18.54 -61.78
C ARG A 40 7.84 -17.36 -62.65
N GLU A 41 6.83 -16.61 -62.22
CA GLU A 41 6.30 -15.46 -62.94
C GLU A 41 5.50 -14.54 -62.01
N SER A 42 5.19 -13.32 -62.50
CA SER A 42 4.30 -12.39 -61.81
C SER A 42 3.01 -12.25 -62.64
N VAL A 43 1.87 -12.56 -62.03
CA VAL A 43 0.56 -12.63 -62.69
C VAL A 43 -0.28 -11.41 -62.31
N VAL A 44 -0.81 -10.71 -63.33
CA VAL A 44 -1.70 -9.55 -63.14
C VAL A 44 -3.11 -9.92 -63.59
N LEU A 45 -4.07 -9.81 -62.67
CA LEU A 45 -5.48 -10.08 -62.89
C LEU A 45 -6.24 -8.75 -62.90
N ASP A 46 -6.91 -8.43 -64.00
CA ASP A 46 -7.58 -7.15 -64.24
C ASP A 46 -9.04 -7.28 -64.71
N ARG A 47 -9.55 -8.52 -64.77
CA ARG A 47 -10.91 -8.88 -65.20
C ARG A 47 -11.34 -10.19 -64.54
N ASP A 48 -12.61 -10.55 -64.68
CA ASP A 48 -13.17 -11.75 -64.03
C ASP A 48 -12.50 -13.02 -64.54
N ILE A 49 -11.74 -13.71 -63.68
CA ILE A 49 -10.98 -14.93 -64.03
C ILE A 49 -10.93 -15.84 -62.80
N THR A 50 -11.09 -17.15 -63.01
CA THR A 50 -10.82 -18.18 -61.99
C THR A 50 -9.54 -18.93 -62.33
N LEU A 51 -8.54 -18.91 -61.44
CA LEU A 51 -7.35 -19.75 -61.48
C LEU A 51 -7.51 -20.91 -60.50
N THR A 52 -7.33 -22.15 -60.95
CA THR A 52 -7.49 -23.34 -60.09
C THR A 52 -6.40 -24.39 -60.37
N ALA A 53 -5.82 -24.96 -59.30
CA ALA A 53 -4.92 -26.10 -59.44
C ALA A 53 -5.69 -27.36 -59.86
N GLU A 54 -5.27 -28.02 -60.95
CA GLU A 54 -6.02 -29.16 -61.49
C GLU A 54 -6.00 -30.40 -60.57
N LYS A 55 -4.99 -30.51 -59.70
CA LYS A 55 -4.79 -31.65 -58.80
C LYS A 55 -4.96 -31.30 -57.32
N GLY A 56 -5.55 -30.16 -57.02
CA GLY A 56 -5.80 -29.71 -55.65
C GLY A 56 -4.61 -29.01 -54.98
N PRO A 57 -4.70 -28.72 -53.67
CA PRO A 57 -3.83 -27.77 -52.99
C PRO A 57 -2.37 -28.28 -52.89
N GLY A 58 -1.42 -27.35 -52.93
CA GLY A 58 0.02 -27.63 -52.84
C GLY A 58 0.65 -28.21 -54.12
N THR A 59 -0.15 -28.45 -55.17
CA THR A 59 0.36 -29.01 -56.43
C THR A 59 0.90 -27.94 -57.38
N VAL A 60 0.41 -26.71 -57.28
CA VAL A 60 0.78 -25.57 -58.13
C VAL A 60 1.40 -24.49 -57.27
N ARG A 61 2.65 -24.11 -57.57
CA ARG A 61 3.36 -23.03 -56.89
C ARG A 61 3.66 -21.88 -57.84
N VAL A 62 3.10 -20.71 -57.58
CA VAL A 62 3.38 -19.46 -58.31
C VAL A 62 4.41 -18.67 -57.52
N VAL A 63 5.64 -18.59 -58.03
CA VAL A 63 6.78 -17.97 -57.36
C VAL A 63 7.07 -16.63 -58.01
N ALA A 64 7.07 -15.55 -57.22
CA ALA A 64 7.37 -14.21 -57.68
C ALA A 64 8.76 -14.13 -58.34
N THR A 65 8.86 -13.39 -59.46
CA THR A 65 10.17 -13.08 -60.08
C THR A 65 10.62 -11.68 -59.74
N HIS A 66 9.71 -10.71 -59.82
CA HIS A 66 9.90 -9.31 -59.44
C HIS A 66 8.55 -8.78 -58.94
N GLY A 67 8.53 -8.07 -57.80
CA GLY A 67 7.28 -7.60 -57.22
C GLY A 67 6.38 -8.75 -56.73
N PRO A 68 5.07 -8.51 -56.59
CA PRO A 68 4.12 -9.52 -56.15
C PRO A 68 3.94 -10.65 -57.17
N ALA A 69 3.86 -11.89 -56.68
CA ALA A 69 3.54 -13.05 -57.50
C ALA A 69 2.15 -12.92 -58.13
N ILE A 70 1.18 -12.40 -57.37
CA ILE A 70 -0.18 -12.12 -57.85
C ILE A 70 -0.55 -10.68 -57.55
N THR A 71 -0.98 -9.94 -58.58
CA THR A 71 -1.55 -8.61 -58.45
C THR A 71 -2.97 -8.57 -59.01
N VAL A 72 -3.95 -8.20 -58.19
CA VAL A 72 -5.34 -7.97 -58.61
C VAL A 72 -5.57 -6.47 -58.78
N ARG A 73 -5.88 -6.03 -59.99
CA ARG A 73 -6.13 -4.62 -60.34
C ARG A 73 -7.62 -4.31 -60.52
N GLY A 74 -8.43 -5.30 -60.87
CA GLY A 74 -9.86 -5.13 -61.16
C GLY A 74 -10.56 -6.45 -61.46
N GLY A 75 -11.89 -6.41 -61.59
CA GLY A 75 -12.74 -7.60 -61.79
C GLY A 75 -12.95 -8.43 -60.52
N THR A 76 -13.69 -9.52 -60.66
CA THR A 76 -13.89 -10.57 -59.65
C THR A 76 -12.98 -11.76 -59.98
N CYS A 77 -11.86 -11.83 -59.27
CA CYS A 77 -10.82 -12.84 -59.51
C CYS A 77 -10.89 -13.91 -58.43
N GLU A 78 -10.85 -15.18 -58.83
CA GLU A 78 -10.87 -16.31 -57.90
C GLU A 78 -9.61 -17.16 -58.05
N LEU A 79 -8.97 -17.50 -56.95
CA LEU A 79 -7.75 -18.29 -56.84
C LEU A 79 -8.07 -19.49 -55.96
N ARG A 80 -7.95 -20.70 -56.51
CA ARG A 80 -8.25 -21.94 -55.77
C ARG A 80 -7.07 -22.89 -55.75
N ASP A 81 -6.75 -23.42 -54.58
CA ASP A 81 -5.78 -24.49 -54.38
C ASP A 81 -4.33 -24.14 -54.81
N LEU A 82 -4.00 -22.84 -54.84
CA LEU A 82 -2.69 -22.35 -55.27
C LEU A 82 -1.76 -22.08 -54.08
N THR A 83 -0.48 -22.42 -54.25
CA THR A 83 0.59 -21.88 -53.40
C THR A 83 1.20 -20.66 -54.06
N VAL A 84 1.25 -19.53 -53.36
CA VAL A 84 1.80 -18.26 -53.83
C VAL A 84 3.02 -17.91 -52.98
N GLU A 85 4.18 -17.79 -53.61
CA GLU A 85 5.46 -17.58 -52.92
C GLU A 85 6.08 -16.23 -53.32
N GLY A 86 6.29 -15.36 -52.33
CA GLY A 86 7.06 -14.12 -52.49
C GLY A 86 8.56 -14.37 -52.46
N THR A 87 9.35 -13.51 -53.11
CA THR A 87 10.82 -13.67 -53.22
C THR A 87 11.64 -12.51 -52.66
N ALA A 88 11.00 -11.38 -52.31
CA ALA A 88 11.67 -10.17 -51.86
C ALA A 88 11.31 -9.82 -50.41
N ASP A 89 12.31 -9.35 -49.66
CA ASP A 89 12.13 -8.88 -48.28
C ASP A 89 11.20 -7.66 -48.26
N ARG A 90 10.10 -7.75 -47.49
CA ARG A 90 9.06 -6.72 -47.31
C ARG A 90 8.18 -6.41 -48.53
N GLU A 91 8.18 -7.19 -49.60
CA GLU A 91 7.17 -7.07 -50.67
C GLU A 91 5.96 -8.00 -50.41
N PRO A 92 4.75 -7.62 -50.87
CA PRO A 92 3.60 -8.52 -50.78
C PRO A 92 3.71 -9.64 -51.81
N ALA A 93 3.38 -10.87 -51.40
CA ALA A 93 3.26 -12.00 -52.33
C ALA A 93 1.95 -11.89 -53.14
N VAL A 94 0.88 -11.40 -52.49
CA VAL A 94 -0.41 -11.11 -53.11
C VAL A 94 -0.76 -9.65 -52.85
N LEU A 95 -1.03 -8.90 -53.91
CA LEU A 95 -1.37 -7.48 -53.84
C LEU A 95 -2.72 -7.19 -54.51
N VAL A 96 -3.67 -6.66 -53.73
CA VAL A 96 -5.00 -6.24 -54.22
C VAL A 96 -5.06 -4.71 -54.26
N ARG A 97 -5.12 -4.17 -55.49
CA ARG A 97 -5.21 -2.72 -55.78
C ARG A 97 -6.57 -2.28 -56.32
N GLY A 98 -7.50 -3.21 -56.50
CA GLY A 98 -8.87 -2.95 -56.94
C GLY A 98 -9.62 -4.24 -57.24
N GLY A 99 -10.94 -4.16 -57.41
CA GLY A 99 -11.79 -5.33 -57.67
C GLY A 99 -12.05 -6.18 -56.42
N ARG A 100 -12.47 -7.43 -56.65
CA ARG A 100 -12.74 -8.45 -55.62
C ARG A 100 -11.85 -9.66 -55.87
N ALA A 101 -10.98 -10.00 -54.92
CA ALA A 101 -10.13 -11.18 -54.96
C ALA A 101 -10.68 -12.24 -54.00
N VAL A 102 -10.91 -13.47 -54.47
CA VAL A 102 -11.31 -14.60 -53.64
C VAL A 102 -10.17 -15.61 -53.66
N LEU A 103 -9.58 -15.89 -52.51
CA LEU A 103 -8.59 -16.94 -52.30
C LEU A 103 -9.26 -18.05 -51.51
N ASP A 104 -9.29 -19.25 -52.07
CA ASP A 104 -9.95 -20.42 -51.49
C ASP A 104 -8.97 -21.59 -51.45
N HIS A 105 -8.69 -22.11 -50.26
CA HIS A 105 -7.69 -23.17 -50.03
C HIS A 105 -6.27 -22.83 -50.57
N CYS A 106 -5.93 -21.53 -50.58
CA CYS A 106 -4.61 -21.05 -50.98
C CYS A 106 -3.61 -20.99 -49.81
N ALA A 107 -2.33 -21.21 -50.13
CA ALA A 107 -1.21 -20.98 -49.22
C ALA A 107 -0.34 -19.83 -49.74
N VAL A 108 -0.09 -18.82 -48.91
CA VAL A 108 0.78 -17.68 -49.22
C VAL A 108 2.01 -17.74 -48.33
N SER A 109 3.20 -17.74 -48.90
CA SER A 109 4.46 -17.84 -48.16
C SER A 109 5.52 -16.85 -48.65
N GLY A 110 6.46 -16.47 -47.78
CA GLY A 110 7.61 -15.63 -48.17
C GLY A 110 7.23 -14.18 -48.52
N GLY A 111 6.01 -13.76 -48.15
CA GLY A 111 5.50 -12.42 -48.37
C GLY A 111 4.10 -12.27 -47.78
N ARG A 112 3.65 -11.02 -47.63
CA ARG A 112 2.32 -10.71 -47.06
C ARG A 112 1.20 -10.73 -48.08
N VAL A 113 -0.04 -10.79 -47.61
CA VAL A 113 -1.22 -10.40 -48.38
C VAL A 113 -1.51 -8.94 -48.10
N GLU A 114 -1.43 -8.09 -49.13
CA GLU A 114 -1.67 -6.65 -49.00
C GLU A 114 -2.90 -6.22 -49.80
N ILE A 115 -3.82 -5.51 -49.14
CA ILE A 115 -5.08 -5.04 -49.70
C ILE A 115 -5.13 -3.52 -49.53
N GLY A 116 -4.74 -2.81 -50.58
CA GLY A 116 -4.70 -1.34 -50.56
C GLY A 116 -6.01 -0.69 -51.04
N ARG A 117 -6.74 -1.36 -51.93
CA ARG A 117 -8.06 -0.95 -52.44
C ARG A 117 -8.84 -2.17 -52.91
N GLY A 118 -10.17 -2.11 -52.80
CA GLY A 118 -11.07 -3.20 -53.20
C GLY A 118 -11.37 -4.16 -52.05
N THR A 119 -11.74 -5.40 -52.39
CA THR A 119 -12.11 -6.43 -51.42
C THR A 119 -11.28 -7.69 -51.63
N ALA A 120 -10.79 -8.31 -50.56
CA ALA A 120 -10.25 -9.66 -50.61
C ALA A 120 -10.97 -10.59 -49.64
N GLU A 121 -11.31 -11.79 -50.10
CA GLU A 121 -11.90 -12.86 -49.31
C GLU A 121 -10.91 -14.02 -49.27
N LEU A 122 -10.46 -14.41 -48.08
CA LEU A 122 -9.59 -15.55 -47.86
C LEU A 122 -10.41 -16.61 -47.12
N ARG A 123 -10.49 -17.82 -47.68
CA ARG A 123 -11.24 -18.94 -47.14
C ARG A 123 -10.33 -20.15 -47.02
N THR A 124 -10.21 -20.68 -45.80
CA THR A 124 -9.37 -21.86 -45.53
C THR A 124 -7.93 -21.65 -46.02
N CYS A 125 -7.43 -20.41 -45.89
CA CYS A 125 -6.11 -20.02 -46.37
C CYS A 125 -5.04 -20.03 -45.28
N ALA A 126 -3.79 -20.28 -45.68
CA ALA A 126 -2.63 -20.13 -44.82
C ALA A 126 -1.74 -18.98 -45.31
N VAL A 127 -1.32 -18.09 -44.41
CA VAL A 127 -0.33 -17.03 -44.67
C VAL A 127 0.85 -17.22 -43.74
N GLU A 128 2.03 -17.47 -44.30
CA GLU A 128 3.19 -17.96 -43.55
C GLU A 128 4.48 -17.21 -43.87
N ASN A 129 5.35 -17.06 -42.87
CA ASN A 129 6.72 -16.55 -43.04
C ASN A 129 6.75 -15.15 -43.72
N ALA A 130 5.76 -14.32 -43.42
CA ALA A 130 5.71 -12.95 -43.93
C ALA A 130 6.70 -12.06 -43.17
N GLN A 131 7.44 -11.25 -43.90
CA GLN A 131 8.25 -10.18 -43.34
C GLN A 131 7.36 -8.94 -43.10
N GLY A 132 7.28 -8.47 -41.86
CA GLY A 132 6.32 -7.44 -41.44
C GLY A 132 4.95 -8.01 -41.06
N SER A 133 3.87 -7.44 -41.60
CA SER A 133 2.49 -7.93 -41.33
C SER A 133 2.16 -9.15 -42.19
N GLY A 134 1.50 -10.18 -41.66
CA GLY A 134 1.00 -11.31 -42.45
C GLY A 134 -0.09 -10.89 -43.44
N VAL A 135 -1.11 -10.22 -42.93
CA VAL A 135 -2.17 -9.59 -43.74
C VAL A 135 -2.20 -8.09 -43.41
N LEU A 136 -2.15 -7.25 -44.44
CA LEU A 136 -2.15 -5.80 -44.32
C LEU A 136 -3.31 -5.21 -45.13
N VAL A 137 -4.21 -4.49 -44.46
CA VAL A 137 -5.37 -3.84 -45.07
C VAL A 137 -5.26 -2.34 -44.81
N THR A 138 -5.26 -1.54 -45.87
CA THR A 138 -5.02 -0.08 -45.78
C THR A 138 -6.05 0.72 -46.55
N GLY A 139 -6.04 2.04 -46.38
CA GLY A 139 -6.93 2.96 -47.07
C GLY A 139 -8.40 2.73 -46.74
N THR A 140 -9.18 2.30 -47.72
CA THR A 140 -10.64 2.02 -47.59
C THR A 140 -10.97 0.57 -47.98
N ALA A 141 -9.96 -0.29 -48.00
CA ALA A 141 -10.11 -1.66 -48.42
C ALA A 141 -10.91 -2.51 -47.42
N HIS A 142 -11.46 -3.62 -47.93
CA HIS A 142 -12.22 -4.59 -47.14
C HIS A 142 -11.57 -5.97 -47.21
N ALA A 143 -11.42 -6.63 -46.06
CA ALA A 143 -10.93 -8.01 -45.98
C ALA A 143 -11.96 -8.91 -45.29
N VAL A 144 -12.21 -10.09 -45.85
CA VAL A 144 -13.00 -11.15 -45.21
C VAL A 144 -12.11 -12.37 -45.05
N LEU A 145 -11.90 -12.84 -43.82
CA LEU A 145 -11.09 -14.02 -43.53
C LEU A 145 -11.96 -15.05 -42.82
N GLU A 146 -12.09 -16.24 -43.40
CA GLU A 146 -12.84 -17.35 -42.84
C GLU A 146 -11.93 -18.58 -42.72
N GLU A 147 -11.86 -19.20 -41.54
CA GLU A 147 -11.07 -20.42 -41.31
C GLU A 147 -9.59 -20.30 -41.73
N CYS A 148 -8.99 -19.11 -41.58
CA CYS A 148 -7.63 -18.86 -42.01
C CYS A 148 -6.60 -19.10 -40.89
N VAL A 149 -5.34 -19.30 -41.29
CA VAL A 149 -4.19 -19.34 -40.38
C VAL A 149 -3.14 -18.33 -40.83
N ILE A 150 -2.81 -17.38 -39.97
CA ILE A 150 -1.70 -16.44 -40.17
C ILE A 150 -0.61 -16.82 -39.17
N ARG A 151 0.57 -17.25 -39.63
CA ARG A 151 1.61 -17.75 -38.74
C ARG A 151 3.03 -17.37 -39.10
N SER A 152 3.90 -17.36 -38.08
CA SER A 152 5.35 -17.14 -38.23
C SER A 152 5.67 -15.81 -38.92
N THR A 153 5.03 -14.72 -38.49
CA THR A 153 5.24 -13.38 -39.07
C THR A 153 6.35 -12.64 -38.34
N ALA A 154 7.33 -12.11 -39.08
CA ALA A 154 8.39 -11.25 -38.55
C ALA A 154 7.90 -9.80 -38.43
N GLY A 155 6.86 -9.62 -37.60
CA GLY A 155 6.10 -8.39 -37.39
C GLY A 155 4.72 -8.73 -36.86
N HIS A 156 3.67 -8.14 -37.42
CA HIS A 156 2.29 -8.31 -36.96
C HIS A 156 1.56 -9.45 -37.68
N GLY A 157 0.54 -10.05 -37.05
CA GLY A 157 -0.30 -11.03 -37.73
C GLY A 157 -1.21 -10.37 -38.76
N LEU A 158 -2.15 -9.55 -38.28
CA LEU A 158 -3.11 -8.79 -39.08
C LEU A 158 -3.06 -7.31 -38.70
N THR A 159 -2.95 -6.45 -39.70
CA THR A 159 -2.90 -4.99 -39.51
C THR A 159 -3.97 -4.31 -40.36
N LEU A 160 -4.80 -3.48 -39.72
CA LEU A 160 -5.74 -2.56 -40.37
C LEU A 160 -5.30 -1.12 -40.11
N SER A 161 -5.23 -0.30 -41.16
CA SER A 161 -4.92 1.13 -41.05
C SER A 161 -5.92 2.01 -41.78
N ASP A 162 -5.83 3.31 -41.56
CA ASP A 162 -6.68 4.33 -42.20
C ASP A 162 -8.17 4.08 -41.91
N ALA A 163 -9.02 3.87 -42.92
CA ALA A 163 -10.44 3.53 -42.79
C ALA A 163 -10.73 2.10 -43.27
N ALA A 164 -9.72 1.21 -43.21
CA ALA A 164 -9.84 -0.17 -43.61
C ALA A 164 -10.84 -0.94 -42.74
N ARG A 165 -11.47 -1.96 -43.34
CA ARG A 165 -12.45 -2.83 -42.68
C ARG A 165 -12.08 -4.30 -42.80
N ALA A 166 -12.30 -5.06 -41.73
CA ALA A 166 -12.16 -6.51 -41.78
C ALA A 166 -13.27 -7.26 -41.04
N GLU A 167 -13.69 -8.39 -41.62
CA GLU A 167 -14.54 -9.41 -41.01
C GLU A 167 -13.73 -10.70 -40.92
N VAL A 168 -13.42 -11.15 -39.71
CA VAL A 168 -12.51 -12.28 -39.47
C VAL A 168 -13.20 -13.30 -38.60
N ARG A 169 -13.34 -14.52 -39.10
CA ARG A 169 -14.09 -15.58 -38.43
C ARG A 169 -13.26 -16.85 -38.36
N ARG A 170 -13.26 -17.49 -37.18
CA ARG A 170 -12.61 -18.81 -36.95
C ARG A 170 -11.16 -18.87 -37.44
N THR A 171 -10.46 -17.75 -37.32
CA THR A 171 -9.10 -17.56 -37.83
C THR A 171 -8.10 -17.60 -36.68
N THR A 172 -6.95 -18.22 -36.92
CA THR A 172 -5.85 -18.29 -35.95
C THR A 172 -4.71 -17.38 -36.38
N VAL A 173 -4.26 -16.51 -35.48
CA VAL A 173 -3.02 -15.74 -35.60
C VAL A 173 -2.02 -16.30 -34.60
N GLU A 174 -0.88 -16.82 -35.06
CA GLU A 174 0.12 -17.40 -34.16
C GLU A 174 1.58 -17.08 -34.50
N ARG A 175 2.45 -17.08 -33.49
CA ARG A 175 3.92 -16.97 -33.67
C ARG A 175 4.34 -15.68 -34.39
N ALA A 176 3.66 -14.57 -34.09
CA ALA A 176 4.03 -13.24 -34.58
C ALA A 176 5.08 -12.62 -33.66
N THR A 177 6.16 -12.04 -34.20
CA THR A 177 7.19 -11.39 -33.35
C THR A 177 6.72 -10.07 -32.75
N GLY A 178 5.73 -9.41 -33.35
CA GLY A 178 5.06 -8.22 -32.82
C GLY A 178 3.66 -8.52 -32.27
N CYS A 179 2.72 -7.59 -32.44
CA CYS A 179 1.32 -7.77 -32.05
C CYS A 179 0.57 -8.80 -32.94
N GLY A 180 -0.42 -9.49 -32.38
CA GLY A 180 -1.29 -10.38 -33.14
C GLY A 180 -2.19 -9.63 -34.12
N ILE A 181 -3.03 -8.75 -33.58
CA ILE A 181 -3.96 -7.91 -34.33
C ILE A 181 -3.66 -6.43 -34.03
N VAL A 182 -3.54 -5.60 -35.06
CA VAL A 182 -3.28 -4.17 -34.94
C VAL A 182 -4.34 -3.38 -35.70
N LEU A 183 -4.99 -2.43 -35.03
CA LEU A 183 -5.90 -1.47 -35.65
C LEU A 183 -5.42 -0.05 -35.36
N THR A 184 -5.25 0.72 -36.43
CA THR A 184 -4.86 2.14 -36.38
C THR A 184 -5.79 2.99 -37.24
N GLY A 185 -5.79 4.31 -37.02
CA GLY A 185 -6.71 5.21 -37.71
C GLY A 185 -8.18 4.88 -37.42
N GLU A 186 -9.08 5.28 -38.32
CA GLU A 186 -10.53 4.99 -38.23
C GLU A 186 -10.91 3.56 -38.66
N SER A 187 -9.98 2.60 -38.56
CA SER A 187 -10.20 1.22 -39.00
C SER A 187 -11.21 0.49 -38.13
N GLN A 188 -11.92 -0.47 -38.73
CA GLN A 188 -12.99 -1.24 -38.08
C GLN A 188 -12.77 -2.73 -38.33
N GLY A 189 -12.75 -3.53 -37.27
CA GLY A 189 -12.53 -4.97 -37.36
C GLY A 189 -13.56 -5.72 -36.53
N THR A 190 -14.19 -6.74 -37.13
CA THR A 190 -15.02 -7.70 -36.40
C THR A 190 -14.32 -9.06 -36.40
N PHE A 191 -14.22 -9.67 -35.22
CA PHE A 191 -13.49 -10.90 -35.00
C PHE A 191 -14.40 -11.87 -34.25
N ASP A 192 -14.82 -12.95 -34.89
CA ASP A 192 -15.71 -13.94 -34.29
C ASP A 192 -14.99 -15.30 -34.17
N ALA A 193 -14.94 -15.87 -32.97
CA ALA A 193 -14.32 -17.17 -32.70
C ALA A 193 -12.84 -17.27 -33.14
N CYS A 194 -12.10 -16.16 -33.06
CA CYS A 194 -10.69 -16.09 -33.43
C CYS A 194 -9.75 -16.42 -32.27
N THR A 195 -8.57 -16.97 -32.58
CA THR A 195 -7.51 -17.26 -31.60
C THR A 195 -6.24 -16.49 -31.94
N VAL A 196 -5.69 -15.76 -30.97
CA VAL A 196 -4.39 -15.09 -31.07
C VAL A 196 -3.45 -15.70 -30.03
N ARG A 197 -2.33 -16.28 -30.47
CA ARG A 197 -1.39 -16.93 -29.55
C ARG A 197 0.09 -16.88 -29.90
N HIS A 198 0.96 -16.99 -28.89
CA HIS A 198 2.42 -16.94 -29.05
C HIS A 198 2.89 -15.70 -29.81
N VAL A 199 2.40 -14.52 -29.40
CA VAL A 199 2.78 -13.25 -30.03
C VAL A 199 3.77 -12.51 -29.14
N GLY A 200 4.71 -11.77 -29.72
CA GLY A 200 5.82 -11.14 -28.99
C GLY A 200 5.43 -9.88 -28.21
N ASP A 201 4.34 -9.20 -28.59
CA ASP A 201 3.84 -7.99 -27.94
C ASP A 201 2.35 -8.18 -27.55
N ALA A 202 1.47 -7.24 -27.87
CA ALA A 202 0.05 -7.32 -27.53
C ALA A 202 -0.74 -8.32 -28.39
N GLY A 203 -1.72 -9.00 -27.80
CA GLY A 203 -2.69 -9.81 -28.55
C GLY A 203 -3.52 -8.95 -29.51
N LEU A 204 -4.10 -7.87 -28.98
CA LEU A 204 -4.79 -6.81 -29.72
C LEU A 204 -4.20 -5.45 -29.35
N LEU A 205 -3.77 -4.69 -30.36
CA LEU A 205 -3.42 -3.28 -30.24
C LEU A 205 -4.47 -2.43 -30.96
N ALA A 206 -5.19 -1.61 -30.19
CA ALA A 206 -6.17 -0.66 -30.69
C ALA A 206 -5.69 0.78 -30.42
N GLN A 207 -5.42 1.53 -31.49
CA GLN A 207 -4.95 2.92 -31.41
C GLN A 207 -6.08 3.90 -31.73
N THR A 208 -5.82 5.19 -31.52
CA THR A 208 -6.78 6.27 -31.75
C THR A 208 -7.44 6.17 -33.13
N GLY A 209 -8.77 6.23 -33.09
CA GLY A 209 -9.73 6.16 -34.18
C GLY A 209 -10.39 4.79 -34.32
N SER A 210 -9.71 3.74 -33.83
CA SER A 210 -10.05 2.36 -34.19
C SER A 210 -11.25 1.80 -33.44
N ARG A 211 -11.94 0.84 -34.07
CA ARG A 211 -13.14 0.20 -33.54
C ARG A 211 -13.12 -1.32 -33.69
N PRO A 212 -12.29 -2.03 -32.90
CA PRO A 212 -12.32 -3.49 -32.87
C PRO A 212 -13.49 -4.02 -32.04
N LEU A 213 -14.16 -5.04 -32.58
CA LEU A 213 -15.17 -5.85 -31.91
C LEU A 213 -14.74 -7.32 -31.95
N LEU A 214 -14.51 -7.91 -30.78
CA LEU A 214 -14.14 -9.30 -30.62
C LEU A 214 -15.27 -10.07 -29.94
N ARG A 215 -15.64 -11.22 -30.48
CA ARG A 215 -16.67 -12.13 -29.96
C ARG A 215 -16.13 -13.55 -29.89
N ASP A 216 -16.32 -14.21 -28.76
CA ASP A 216 -15.89 -15.60 -28.55
C ASP A 216 -14.39 -15.80 -28.85
N CYS A 217 -13.58 -14.76 -28.66
CA CYS A 217 -12.17 -14.77 -29.00
C CYS A 217 -11.29 -15.23 -27.83
N ARG A 218 -10.15 -15.85 -28.17
CA ARG A 218 -9.14 -16.27 -27.21
C ARG A 218 -7.81 -15.59 -27.49
N LEU A 219 -7.30 -14.83 -26.52
CA LEU A 219 -6.01 -14.14 -26.60
C LEU A 219 -5.11 -14.69 -25.50
N HIS A 220 -4.08 -15.46 -25.88
CA HIS A 220 -3.26 -16.13 -24.88
C HIS A 220 -1.81 -16.39 -25.30
N ASP A 221 -0.93 -16.67 -24.33
CA ASP A 221 0.51 -16.79 -24.59
C ASP A 221 1.06 -15.55 -25.31
N VAL A 222 0.73 -14.37 -24.80
CA VAL A 222 1.13 -13.07 -25.38
C VAL A 222 2.32 -12.49 -24.58
N GLY A 223 3.29 -11.89 -25.27
CA GLY A 223 4.53 -11.40 -24.66
C GLY A 223 4.35 -10.15 -23.80
N ALA A 224 3.33 -9.34 -24.08
CA ALA A 224 2.99 -8.15 -23.31
C ALA A 224 1.53 -8.21 -22.82
N GLN A 225 0.67 -7.28 -23.27
CA GLN A 225 -0.75 -7.23 -22.87
C GLN A 225 -1.65 -8.12 -23.73
N GLY A 226 -2.72 -8.67 -23.14
CA GLY A 226 -3.78 -9.31 -23.92
C GLY A 226 -4.44 -8.31 -24.87
N VAL A 227 -4.92 -7.20 -24.31
CA VAL A 227 -5.49 -6.07 -25.05
C VAL A 227 -4.84 -4.77 -24.59
N ARG A 228 -4.39 -3.97 -25.56
CA ARG A 228 -3.88 -2.62 -25.34
C ARG A 228 -4.69 -1.63 -26.17
N ALA A 229 -5.47 -0.80 -25.50
CA ALA A 229 -6.19 0.33 -26.09
C ALA A 229 -5.52 1.63 -25.65
N ALA A 230 -4.48 2.05 -26.37
CA ALA A 230 -3.68 3.24 -26.08
C ALA A 230 -2.83 3.63 -27.30
N ASP A 231 -2.45 4.89 -27.40
CA ASP A 231 -1.47 5.36 -28.40
C ASP A 231 -0.05 5.24 -27.86
N GLY A 232 0.76 4.37 -28.48
CA GLY A 232 2.19 4.23 -28.17
C GLY A 232 2.52 3.16 -27.14
N ALA A 233 3.83 2.90 -26.99
CA ALA A 233 4.36 1.93 -26.04
C ALA A 233 4.42 2.55 -24.64
N THR A 234 3.37 2.39 -23.85
CA THR A 234 3.47 2.57 -22.40
C THR A 234 4.25 1.40 -21.81
N THR A 235 5.58 1.55 -21.74
CA THR A 235 6.36 0.91 -20.69
C THR A 235 6.17 1.72 -19.41
N ALA A 236 5.49 1.15 -18.42
CA ALA A 236 5.70 1.54 -17.03
C ALA A 236 5.15 0.46 -16.09
N ALA A 237 6.08 -0.28 -15.48
CA ALA A 237 5.92 -0.57 -14.06
C ALA A 237 5.59 0.75 -13.35
N VAL A 238 4.59 0.72 -12.49
CA VAL A 238 4.12 1.87 -11.71
C VAL A 238 5.29 2.53 -10.96
N THR A 239 5.71 3.71 -11.43
CA THR A 239 6.38 4.75 -10.64
C THR A 239 6.06 6.12 -11.26
N PRO A 240 5.75 7.15 -10.43
CA PRO A 240 5.20 8.40 -10.91
C PRO A 240 6.31 9.38 -11.34
N VAL A 241 6.18 10.00 -12.50
CA VAL A 241 6.86 11.27 -12.80
C VAL A 241 5.90 12.19 -13.54
N ALA A 242 5.75 13.39 -12.99
CA ALA A 242 4.92 14.47 -13.47
C ALA A 242 5.44 15.07 -14.78
N GLU A 243 4.51 15.46 -15.66
CA GLU A 243 4.59 16.67 -16.50
C GLU A 243 3.19 16.97 -17.07
N GLU A 244 2.51 17.98 -16.51
CA GLU A 244 1.23 18.49 -17.02
C GLU A 244 1.47 19.55 -18.11
N GLY A 245 0.81 19.39 -19.25
CA GLY A 245 0.74 20.37 -20.34
C GLY A 245 -0.56 20.25 -21.12
N GLU A 246 -1.56 21.04 -20.70
CA GLU A 246 -2.72 21.56 -21.46
C GLU A 246 -3.15 20.82 -22.76
N HIS A 247 -4.10 19.88 -22.74
CA HIS A 247 -4.87 19.49 -23.95
C HIS A 247 -6.28 18.88 -23.65
N ALA A 248 -6.98 19.31 -22.60
CA ALA A 248 -8.25 18.70 -22.16
C ALA A 248 -9.47 18.93 -23.09
N ALA A 249 -9.41 19.79 -24.12
CA ALA A 249 -10.58 20.16 -24.91
C ALA A 249 -10.65 19.54 -26.34
N ALA A 250 -9.61 18.82 -26.78
CA ALA A 250 -9.56 18.19 -28.12
C ALA A 250 -9.78 16.67 -28.13
N ALA A 251 -9.84 16.02 -26.95
CA ALA A 251 -9.75 14.55 -26.80
C ALA A 251 -11.03 13.75 -27.15
N GLU A 252 -12.18 14.38 -27.40
CA GLU A 252 -13.44 13.64 -27.65
C GLU A 252 -13.60 13.10 -29.09
N ARG A 253 -12.84 13.60 -30.07
CA ARG A 253 -12.94 13.19 -31.48
C ARG A 253 -11.75 12.31 -31.85
N GLY A 254 -11.82 11.01 -31.51
CA GLY A 254 -10.81 10.05 -31.95
C GLY A 254 -10.56 8.87 -31.02
N ALA A 255 -11.08 8.84 -29.79
CA ALA A 255 -10.84 7.72 -28.86
C ALA A 255 -11.03 6.31 -29.46
N PRO A 256 -10.09 5.36 -29.22
CA PRO A 256 -10.31 3.96 -29.60
C PRO A 256 -11.54 3.41 -28.86
N ARG A 257 -12.41 2.69 -29.59
CA ARG A 257 -13.62 2.08 -29.05
C ARG A 257 -13.52 0.57 -29.19
N THR A 258 -12.98 -0.07 -28.17
CA THR A 258 -12.74 -1.51 -28.16
C THR A 258 -13.87 -2.21 -27.43
N ARG A 259 -14.46 -3.24 -28.04
CA ARG A 259 -15.52 -4.05 -27.44
C ARG A 259 -15.17 -5.53 -27.49
N LEU A 260 -15.26 -6.20 -26.35
CA LEU A 260 -15.07 -7.63 -26.21
C LEU A 260 -16.33 -8.27 -25.64
N GLU A 261 -16.79 -9.35 -26.26
CA GLU A 261 -17.94 -10.14 -25.83
C GLU A 261 -17.52 -11.61 -25.70
N THR A 262 -17.77 -12.22 -24.55
CA THR A 262 -17.49 -13.65 -24.29
C THR A 262 -16.03 -14.04 -24.58
N CYS A 263 -15.08 -13.13 -24.35
CA CYS A 263 -13.67 -13.35 -24.68
C CYS A 263 -12.87 -13.91 -23.49
N GLU A 264 -11.87 -14.73 -23.78
CA GLU A 264 -10.91 -15.25 -22.80
C GLU A 264 -9.52 -14.64 -23.04
N ILE A 265 -8.94 -14.03 -22.02
CA ILE A 265 -7.58 -13.48 -22.01
C ILE A 265 -6.77 -14.18 -20.93
N PHE A 266 -5.69 -14.86 -21.31
CA PHE A 266 -4.90 -15.60 -20.32
C PHE A 266 -3.44 -15.84 -20.70
N ARG A 267 -2.56 -16.06 -19.71
CA ARG A 267 -1.12 -16.27 -19.93
C ARG A 267 -0.50 -15.10 -20.69
N THR A 268 -0.60 -13.91 -20.11
CA THR A 268 -0.03 -12.66 -20.64
C THR A 268 1.29 -12.34 -19.94
N GLY A 269 2.24 -11.73 -20.65
CA GLY A 269 3.53 -11.34 -20.07
C GLY A 269 3.46 -10.10 -19.17
N SER A 270 2.44 -9.26 -19.35
CA SER A 270 2.18 -8.07 -18.53
C SER A 270 0.70 -8.05 -18.08
N GLU A 271 -0.01 -6.95 -18.26
CA GLU A 271 -1.42 -6.81 -17.90
C GLU A 271 -2.32 -7.68 -18.79
N GLY A 272 -3.47 -8.11 -18.27
CA GLY A 272 -4.50 -8.71 -19.13
C GLY A 272 -5.03 -7.67 -20.13
N VAL A 273 -5.41 -6.51 -19.61
CA VAL A 273 -6.02 -5.42 -20.35
C VAL A 273 -5.47 -4.08 -19.86
N LEU A 274 -5.06 -3.24 -20.82
CA LEU A 274 -4.63 -1.87 -20.57
C LEU A 274 -5.48 -0.90 -21.42
N ALA A 275 -6.19 0.01 -20.76
CA ALA A 275 -6.88 1.13 -21.37
C ALA A 275 -6.21 2.44 -20.91
N GLY A 276 -5.52 3.10 -21.83
CA GLY A 276 -4.83 4.37 -21.59
C GLY A 276 -5.67 5.59 -21.99
N ASP A 277 -4.98 6.71 -22.22
CA ASP A 277 -5.61 8.01 -22.50
C ASP A 277 -6.71 7.99 -23.56
N ALA A 278 -7.84 8.60 -23.21
CA ALA A 278 -9.08 8.69 -23.98
C ALA A 278 -9.70 7.36 -24.42
N ALA A 279 -9.10 6.20 -24.12
CA ALA A 279 -9.60 4.92 -24.58
C ALA A 279 -10.98 4.61 -24.01
N ARG A 280 -11.86 4.02 -24.84
CA ARG A 280 -13.15 3.50 -24.40
C ARG A 280 -13.17 1.99 -24.60
N LEU A 281 -13.13 1.26 -23.50
CA LEU A 281 -13.13 -0.19 -23.49
C LEU A 281 -14.42 -0.70 -22.85
N GLN A 282 -15.12 -1.58 -23.57
CA GLN A 282 -16.27 -2.31 -23.06
C GLN A 282 -16.02 -3.81 -23.11
N MET A 283 -16.27 -4.52 -22.01
CA MET A 283 -16.15 -5.97 -21.92
C MET A 283 -17.44 -6.57 -21.32
N ASP A 284 -18.00 -7.56 -21.99
CA ASP A 284 -19.23 -8.26 -21.56
C ASP A 284 -18.98 -9.78 -21.51
N ASP A 285 -19.27 -10.41 -20.38
CA ASP A 285 -19.10 -11.86 -20.15
C ASP A 285 -17.67 -12.39 -20.43
N CYS A 286 -16.66 -11.55 -20.21
CA CYS A 286 -15.25 -11.89 -20.46
C CYS A 286 -14.54 -12.50 -19.24
N GLN A 287 -13.48 -13.26 -19.49
CA GLN A 287 -12.61 -13.81 -18.45
C GLN A 287 -11.14 -13.41 -18.66
N ILE A 288 -10.48 -12.97 -17.59
CA ILE A 288 -9.06 -12.64 -17.53
C ILE A 288 -8.42 -13.49 -16.43
N ARG A 289 -7.35 -14.22 -16.77
CA ARG A 289 -6.60 -15.04 -15.78
C ARG A 289 -5.13 -15.23 -16.11
N GLU A 290 -4.32 -15.62 -15.13
CA GLU A 290 -2.90 -15.98 -15.36
C GLU A 290 -2.12 -14.86 -16.07
N THR A 291 -2.21 -13.63 -15.58
CA THR A 291 -1.50 -12.47 -16.13
C THR A 291 -0.09 -12.36 -15.54
N GLY A 292 0.80 -11.59 -16.18
CA GLY A 292 2.12 -11.25 -15.63
C GLY A 292 2.08 -10.08 -14.65
N GLY A 293 1.09 -9.19 -14.80
CA GLY A 293 0.85 -8.01 -13.95
C GLY A 293 -0.61 -7.93 -13.50
N ALA A 294 -1.18 -6.72 -13.57
CA ALA A 294 -2.57 -6.48 -13.20
C ALA A 294 -3.57 -7.15 -14.18
N GLY A 295 -4.79 -7.42 -13.72
CA GLY A 295 -5.85 -7.94 -14.58
C GLY A 295 -6.32 -6.90 -15.60
N VAL A 296 -6.84 -5.78 -15.09
CA VAL A 296 -7.29 -4.62 -15.88
C VAL A 296 -6.68 -3.35 -15.32
N ILE A 297 -6.12 -2.50 -16.19
CA ILE A 297 -5.68 -1.15 -15.84
C ILE A 297 -6.48 -0.13 -16.66
N ALA A 298 -7.07 0.84 -15.96
CA ALA A 298 -7.60 2.07 -16.52
C ALA A 298 -6.70 3.24 -16.06
N ALA A 299 -6.10 3.96 -17.02
CA ALA A 299 -5.18 5.06 -16.76
C ALA A 299 -5.53 6.27 -17.63
N GLY A 300 -4.91 7.41 -17.34
CA GLY A 300 -5.12 8.65 -18.07
C GLY A 300 -6.56 9.13 -17.97
N THR A 301 -7.16 9.44 -19.10
CA THR A 301 -8.59 9.76 -19.24
C THR A 301 -9.44 8.59 -19.76
N GLY A 302 -8.90 7.37 -19.67
CA GLY A 302 -9.55 6.15 -20.16
C GLY A 302 -10.86 5.82 -19.44
N ARG A 303 -11.81 5.24 -20.16
CA ARG A 303 -13.09 4.76 -19.65
C ARG A 303 -13.23 3.27 -19.90
N VAL A 304 -13.42 2.51 -18.82
CA VAL A 304 -13.53 1.06 -18.84
C VAL A 304 -14.87 0.64 -18.25
N GLU A 305 -15.67 -0.09 -19.04
CA GLU A 305 -16.94 -0.67 -18.62
C GLU A 305 -16.84 -2.20 -18.68
N LEU A 306 -17.04 -2.84 -17.52
CA LEU A 306 -16.97 -4.28 -17.35
C LEU A 306 -18.33 -4.80 -16.90
N ASP A 307 -18.99 -5.63 -17.71
CA ASP A 307 -20.24 -6.30 -17.37
C ASP A 307 -20.02 -7.82 -17.30
N ARG A 308 -20.30 -8.43 -16.14
CA ARG A 308 -20.09 -9.85 -15.86
C ARG A 308 -18.67 -10.36 -16.16
N VAL A 309 -17.66 -9.51 -15.95
CA VAL A 309 -16.25 -9.85 -16.19
C VAL A 309 -15.64 -10.56 -14.98
N ARG A 310 -14.91 -11.65 -15.23
CA ARG A 310 -14.17 -12.39 -14.20
C ARG A 310 -12.67 -12.15 -14.32
N VAL A 311 -12.05 -11.60 -13.30
CA VAL A 311 -10.60 -11.41 -13.17
C VAL A 311 -10.10 -12.32 -12.06
N VAL A 312 -9.41 -13.40 -12.40
CA VAL A 312 -9.03 -14.42 -11.42
C VAL A 312 -7.59 -14.90 -11.60
N ASP A 313 -6.93 -15.32 -10.53
CA ASP A 313 -5.57 -15.88 -10.59
C ASP A 313 -4.56 -14.90 -11.21
N VAL A 314 -4.48 -13.70 -10.63
CA VAL A 314 -3.56 -12.64 -11.09
C VAL A 314 -2.50 -12.37 -10.01
N PRO A 315 -1.21 -12.27 -10.35
CA PRO A 315 -0.14 -12.05 -9.37
C PRO A 315 -0.11 -10.61 -8.85
N GLY A 316 -0.67 -9.65 -9.59
CA GLY A 316 -0.78 -8.25 -9.18
C GLY A 316 -2.15 -7.87 -8.65
N THR A 317 -2.52 -6.60 -8.89
CA THR A 317 -3.85 -6.07 -8.59
C THR A 317 -4.88 -6.57 -9.60
N GLY A 318 -6.08 -6.93 -9.16
CA GLY A 318 -7.18 -7.31 -10.05
C GLY A 318 -7.58 -6.19 -11.00
N LEU A 319 -8.04 -5.08 -10.42
CA LEU A 319 -8.47 -3.87 -11.12
C LEU A 319 -7.65 -2.67 -10.61
N ALA A 320 -6.90 -2.01 -11.48
CA ALA A 320 -6.18 -0.79 -11.15
C ALA A 320 -6.77 0.41 -11.89
N VAL A 321 -7.01 1.50 -11.16
CA VAL A 321 -7.53 2.75 -11.70
C VAL A 321 -6.68 3.89 -11.18
N VAL A 322 -6.09 4.66 -12.08
CA VAL A 322 -5.14 5.71 -11.74
C VAL A 322 -5.49 6.99 -12.52
N GLU A 323 -4.89 8.11 -12.12
CA GLU A 323 -5.03 9.40 -12.79
C GLU A 323 -6.51 9.86 -12.87
N ASP A 324 -7.01 10.30 -14.03
CA ASP A 324 -8.37 10.83 -14.23
C ASP A 324 -9.32 9.78 -14.86
N ALA A 325 -9.00 8.49 -14.73
CA ALA A 325 -9.72 7.40 -15.40
C ALA A 325 -11.09 7.10 -14.79
N GLU A 326 -11.97 6.45 -15.55
CA GLU A 326 -13.29 5.99 -15.10
C GLU A 326 -13.41 4.47 -15.25
N LEU A 327 -13.76 3.79 -14.15
CA LEU A 327 -14.06 2.37 -14.14
C LEU A 327 -15.50 2.12 -13.67
N ARG A 328 -16.27 1.38 -14.47
CA ARG A 328 -17.59 0.87 -14.09
C ARG A 328 -17.62 -0.64 -14.20
N VAL A 329 -18.03 -1.31 -13.12
CA VAL A 329 -18.16 -2.77 -13.08
C VAL A 329 -19.56 -3.15 -12.61
N ARG A 330 -20.20 -4.06 -13.34
CA ARG A 330 -21.50 -4.65 -13.02
C ARG A 330 -21.41 -6.17 -13.02
N GLY A 331 -21.83 -6.84 -11.96
CA GLY A 331 -21.92 -8.30 -11.91
C GLY A 331 -20.57 -9.04 -12.02
N GLY A 332 -19.44 -8.38 -11.69
CA GLY A 332 -18.09 -8.90 -11.90
C GLY A 332 -17.54 -9.70 -10.72
N THR A 333 -16.53 -10.54 -10.98
CA THR A 333 -15.78 -11.25 -9.94
C THR A 333 -14.30 -10.93 -10.04
N VAL A 334 -13.69 -10.51 -8.93
CA VAL A 334 -12.24 -10.37 -8.79
C VAL A 334 -11.77 -11.33 -7.69
N ALA A 335 -10.95 -12.32 -8.02
CA ALA A 335 -10.56 -13.32 -7.03
C ALA A 335 -9.11 -13.80 -7.14
N ARG A 336 -8.52 -14.21 -6.01
CA ARG A 336 -7.17 -14.79 -5.95
C ARG A 336 -6.13 -13.84 -6.57
N THR A 337 -6.02 -12.65 -5.98
CA THR A 337 -5.08 -11.60 -6.42
C THR A 337 -3.84 -11.60 -5.53
N GLY A 338 -2.65 -11.49 -6.14
CA GLY A 338 -1.38 -11.38 -5.40
C GLY A 338 -1.10 -9.99 -4.84
N ALA A 339 -1.90 -8.98 -5.20
CA ALA A 339 -2.00 -7.70 -4.51
C ALA A 339 -3.45 -7.41 -4.11
N ASN A 340 -3.96 -6.22 -4.43
CA ASN A 340 -5.31 -5.74 -4.10
C ASN A 340 -6.36 -6.30 -5.09
N GLY A 341 -7.62 -6.37 -4.68
CA GLY A 341 -8.73 -6.64 -5.60
C GLY A 341 -8.99 -5.44 -6.51
N LEU A 342 -9.18 -4.28 -5.91
CA LEU A 342 -9.24 -2.97 -6.56
C LEU A 342 -8.21 -2.03 -5.92
N HIS A 343 -7.45 -1.32 -6.74
CA HIS A 343 -6.62 -0.20 -6.32
C HIS A 343 -6.97 1.04 -7.13
N ALA A 344 -7.43 2.09 -6.45
CA ALA A 344 -7.84 3.35 -7.06
C ALA A 344 -7.09 4.52 -6.40
N THR A 345 -6.43 5.36 -7.19
CA THR A 345 -5.67 6.53 -6.72
C THR A 345 -5.90 7.77 -7.60
N ASP A 346 -5.34 8.90 -7.18
CA ASP A 346 -5.35 10.19 -7.87
C ASP A 346 -6.74 10.83 -7.97
N ARG A 347 -7.27 11.11 -9.17
CA ARG A 347 -8.55 11.81 -9.40
C ARG A 347 -9.53 10.96 -10.20
N CYS A 348 -9.54 9.65 -9.96
CA CYS A 348 -10.35 8.73 -10.74
C CYS A 348 -11.78 8.55 -10.18
N THR A 349 -12.64 7.94 -11.01
CA THR A 349 -14.00 7.56 -10.61
C THR A 349 -14.19 6.06 -10.73
N VAL A 350 -14.69 5.42 -9.67
CA VAL A 350 -14.96 3.97 -9.64
C VAL A 350 -16.39 3.69 -9.22
N ARG A 351 -17.10 2.86 -9.99
CA ARG A 351 -18.43 2.36 -9.63
C ARG A 351 -18.46 0.84 -9.71
N LEU A 352 -18.78 0.19 -8.60
CA LEU A 352 -18.96 -1.26 -8.53
C LEU A 352 -20.40 -1.58 -8.12
N SER A 353 -21.05 -2.44 -8.89
CA SER A 353 -22.42 -2.89 -8.62
C SER A 353 -22.51 -4.40 -8.77
N GLU A 354 -23.09 -5.08 -7.79
CA GLU A 354 -23.28 -6.54 -7.83
C GLU A 354 -21.96 -7.30 -8.00
N CYS A 355 -20.85 -6.78 -7.44
CA CYS A 355 -19.51 -7.34 -7.62
C CYS A 355 -19.09 -8.20 -6.43
N GLU A 356 -18.28 -9.24 -6.71
CA GLU A 356 -17.62 -10.06 -5.70
C GLU A 356 -16.10 -9.87 -5.76
N ILE A 357 -15.49 -9.49 -4.64
CA ILE A 357 -14.03 -9.40 -4.48
C ILE A 357 -13.60 -10.39 -3.40
N SER A 358 -12.73 -11.34 -3.73
CA SER A 358 -12.36 -12.41 -2.79
C SER A 358 -10.91 -12.86 -2.85
N THR A 359 -10.37 -13.30 -1.71
CA THR A 359 -9.04 -13.92 -1.62
C THR A 359 -7.94 -13.00 -2.15
N THR A 360 -7.65 -11.94 -1.42
CA THR A 360 -6.64 -10.93 -1.80
C THR A 360 -5.45 -10.97 -0.85
N ALA A 361 -4.22 -10.90 -1.38
CA ALA A 361 -3.00 -10.93 -0.58
C ALA A 361 -2.74 -9.62 0.20
N TYR A 362 -3.40 -8.52 -0.21
CA TYR A 362 -3.40 -7.22 0.47
C TYR A 362 -4.84 -6.76 0.68
N THR A 363 -5.04 -5.49 1.02
CA THR A 363 -6.36 -4.84 1.10
C THR A 363 -7.21 -5.14 -0.12
N ALA A 364 -8.45 -5.57 0.07
CA ALA A 364 -9.31 -5.98 -1.04
C ALA A 364 -9.73 -4.78 -1.91
N LEU A 365 -10.17 -3.67 -1.30
CA LEU A 365 -10.39 -2.40 -1.99
C LEU A 365 -9.58 -1.29 -1.33
N HIS A 366 -8.62 -0.73 -2.07
CA HIS A 366 -7.82 0.39 -1.63
C HIS A 366 -8.16 1.60 -2.48
N ILE A 367 -8.68 2.63 -1.83
CA ILE A 367 -9.09 3.90 -2.43
C ILE A 367 -8.27 5.00 -1.75
N ALA A 368 -7.43 5.69 -2.50
CA ALA A 368 -6.54 6.73 -2.00
C ALA A 368 -6.61 8.00 -2.84
N GLY A 369 -6.28 9.16 -2.27
CA GLY A 369 -6.23 10.42 -3.01
C GLY A 369 -7.62 11.08 -3.14
N ASN A 370 -7.93 11.65 -4.30
CA ASN A 370 -9.18 12.38 -4.60
C ASN A 370 -10.15 11.54 -5.43
N VAL A 371 -10.36 10.29 -5.04
CA VAL A 371 -11.18 9.33 -5.78
C VAL A 371 -12.65 9.47 -5.40
N ARG A 372 -13.54 9.39 -6.41
CA ARG A 372 -14.97 9.18 -6.18
C ARG A 372 -15.31 7.71 -6.37
N ALA A 373 -15.66 7.02 -5.29
CA ALA A 373 -15.91 5.59 -5.32
C ALA A 373 -17.30 5.23 -4.78
N GLU A 374 -18.06 4.46 -5.56
CA GLU A 374 -19.41 4.03 -5.24
C GLU A 374 -19.53 2.50 -5.33
N LEU A 375 -19.98 1.89 -4.24
CA LEU A 375 -20.22 0.45 -4.13
C LEU A 375 -21.69 0.19 -3.82
N ARG A 376 -22.33 -0.70 -4.59
CA ARG A 376 -23.70 -1.13 -4.34
C ARG A 376 -23.85 -2.63 -4.46
N SER A 377 -24.47 -3.25 -3.46
CA SER A 377 -24.80 -4.69 -3.51
C SER A 377 -23.59 -5.59 -3.76
N CYS A 378 -22.43 -5.23 -3.20
CA CYS A 378 -21.18 -5.95 -3.40
C CYS A 378 -20.90 -6.95 -2.27
N THR A 379 -20.01 -7.90 -2.52
CA THR A 379 -19.48 -8.82 -1.50
C THR A 379 -17.96 -8.78 -1.51
N VAL A 380 -17.35 -8.60 -0.34
CA VAL A 380 -15.91 -8.60 -0.13
C VAL A 380 -15.56 -9.65 0.91
N ARG A 381 -14.70 -10.60 0.57
CA ARG A 381 -14.36 -11.69 1.49
C ARG A 381 -12.88 -12.07 1.43
N ASP A 382 -12.37 -12.70 2.48
CA ASP A 382 -11.03 -13.30 2.47
C ASP A 382 -9.90 -12.30 2.16
N SER A 383 -9.86 -11.15 2.84
CA SER A 383 -8.75 -10.21 2.69
C SER A 383 -7.64 -10.48 3.72
N ALA A 384 -6.39 -10.50 3.28
CA ALA A 384 -5.24 -10.63 4.15
C ALA A 384 -4.94 -9.39 5.02
N GLN A 385 -5.54 -8.23 4.70
CA GLN A 385 -5.43 -6.98 5.45
C GLN A 385 -6.84 -6.42 5.72
N HIS A 386 -7.16 -5.25 5.15
CA HIS A 386 -8.47 -4.61 5.28
C HIS A 386 -9.40 -5.04 4.14
N ALA A 387 -10.71 -5.15 4.39
CA ALA A 387 -11.63 -5.35 3.26
C ALA A 387 -11.75 -4.07 2.42
N MET A 388 -11.93 -2.93 3.07
CA MET A 388 -11.98 -1.61 2.45
C MET A 388 -11.08 -0.65 3.22
N ARG A 389 -10.19 0.01 2.50
CA ARG A 389 -9.38 1.11 3.02
C ARG A 389 -9.59 2.33 2.14
N VAL A 390 -10.06 3.41 2.77
CA VAL A 390 -10.33 4.69 2.11
C VAL A 390 -9.47 5.74 2.78
N GLU A 391 -8.56 6.36 2.04
CA GLU A 391 -7.61 7.33 2.59
C GLU A 391 -7.43 8.58 1.74
N GLY A 392 -7.09 9.70 2.39
CA GLY A 392 -6.98 11.01 1.74
C GLY A 392 -8.36 11.61 1.44
N ALA A 393 -8.44 12.63 0.58
CA ALA A 393 -9.67 13.37 0.30
C ALA A 393 -10.65 12.65 -0.64
N ALA A 394 -10.82 11.34 -0.46
CA ALA A 394 -11.73 10.51 -1.24
C ALA A 394 -13.19 10.73 -0.79
N ASP A 395 -14.12 10.61 -1.75
CA ASP A 395 -15.57 10.60 -1.54
C ASP A 395 -16.07 9.18 -1.78
N PHE A 396 -16.39 8.48 -0.68
CA PHE A 396 -16.72 7.07 -0.70
C PHE A 396 -18.17 6.80 -0.25
N THR A 397 -18.92 6.08 -1.07
CA THR A 397 -20.24 5.58 -0.70
C THR A 397 -20.30 4.06 -0.86
N ALA A 398 -20.76 3.36 0.17
CA ALA A 398 -21.01 1.93 0.12
C ALA A 398 -22.42 1.61 0.66
N GLU A 399 -23.20 0.91 -0.15
CA GLU A 399 -24.59 0.56 0.14
C GLU A 399 -24.83 -0.95 -0.08
N ASP A 400 -25.61 -1.58 0.79
CA ASP A 400 -26.02 -3.00 0.69
C ASP A 400 -24.84 -3.97 0.49
N THR A 401 -23.69 -3.68 1.10
CA THR A 401 -22.45 -4.42 0.85
C THR A 401 -22.07 -5.32 2.03
N ARG A 402 -21.69 -6.56 1.72
CA ARG A 402 -21.28 -7.56 2.70
C ARG A 402 -19.76 -7.71 2.74
N ILE A 403 -19.19 -7.69 3.94
CA ILE A 403 -17.77 -7.85 4.22
C ILE A 403 -17.59 -9.03 5.17
N GLU A 404 -16.72 -9.97 4.83
CA GLU A 404 -16.44 -11.15 5.66
C GLU A 404 -14.94 -11.47 5.74
N ARG A 405 -14.46 -11.85 6.93
CA ARG A 405 -13.15 -12.50 7.11
C ARG A 405 -11.99 -11.67 6.56
N ALA A 406 -11.97 -10.38 6.94
CA ALA A 406 -10.80 -9.51 6.77
C ALA A 406 -9.89 -9.63 7.99
N ARG A 407 -8.59 -9.86 7.79
CA ARG A 407 -7.65 -10.11 8.89
C ARG A 407 -7.40 -8.90 9.79
N MET A 408 -7.53 -7.69 9.27
CA MET A 408 -7.38 -6.43 10.03
C MET A 408 -8.76 -5.78 10.19
N THR A 409 -9.03 -4.68 9.50
CA THR A 409 -10.29 -3.94 9.60
C THR A 409 -11.26 -4.32 8.49
N GLY A 410 -12.55 -4.41 8.79
CA GLY A 410 -13.57 -4.50 7.75
C GLY A 410 -13.57 -3.25 6.87
N VAL A 411 -13.87 -2.09 7.47
CA VAL A 411 -13.81 -0.78 6.79
C VAL A 411 -12.91 0.16 7.57
N ASP A 412 -11.85 0.65 6.96
CA ASP A 412 -10.92 1.64 7.51
C ASP A 412 -11.00 2.93 6.72
N VAL A 413 -11.48 4.01 7.34
CA VAL A 413 -11.63 5.35 6.73
C VAL A 413 -10.65 6.29 7.39
N LYS A 414 -9.73 6.88 6.61
CA LYS A 414 -8.69 7.77 7.09
C LYS A 414 -8.64 9.09 6.31
N ASP A 415 -8.95 10.21 6.96
CA ASP A 415 -8.96 11.56 6.35
C ASP A 415 -9.87 11.71 5.12
N ALA A 416 -10.90 10.85 4.99
CA ALA A 416 -11.82 10.79 3.86
C ALA A 416 -13.29 11.04 4.27
N ASP A 417 -14.15 11.36 3.31
CA ASP A 417 -15.60 11.38 3.49
C ASP A 417 -16.17 9.99 3.14
N ALA A 418 -17.07 9.50 3.98
CA ALA A 418 -17.61 8.15 3.84
C ALA A 418 -19.07 8.07 4.26
N VAL A 419 -19.89 7.53 3.36
CA VAL A 419 -21.30 7.21 3.61
C VAL A 419 -21.51 5.71 3.47
N LEU A 420 -21.71 5.05 4.61
CA LEU A 420 -21.85 3.62 4.74
C LEU A 420 -23.29 3.29 5.14
N ARG A 421 -24.02 2.56 4.29
CA ARG A 421 -25.43 2.23 4.52
C ARG A 421 -25.68 0.73 4.37
N ARG A 422 -26.40 0.14 5.33
CA ARG A 422 -26.83 -1.27 5.27
C ARG A 422 -25.67 -2.22 4.97
N LEU A 423 -24.52 -1.95 5.58
CA LEU A 423 -23.35 -2.83 5.48
C LEU A 423 -23.49 -3.98 6.46
N VAL A 424 -23.01 -5.15 6.07
CA VAL A 424 -22.81 -6.27 7.01
C VAL A 424 -21.33 -6.59 7.07
N VAL A 425 -20.69 -6.34 8.20
CA VAL A 425 -19.27 -6.57 8.43
C VAL A 425 -19.11 -7.70 9.45
N ALA A 426 -18.54 -8.83 9.03
CA ALA A 426 -18.46 -10.03 9.86
C ALA A 426 -17.06 -10.61 9.95
N ASP A 427 -16.73 -11.16 11.13
CA ASP A 427 -15.55 -11.99 11.37
C ASP A 427 -14.23 -11.26 11.01
N THR A 428 -14.06 -10.03 11.50
CA THR A 428 -12.86 -9.18 11.30
C THR A 428 -12.12 -8.94 12.60
N GLU A 429 -10.90 -8.40 12.58
CA GLU A 429 -10.23 -7.97 13.82
C GLU A 429 -10.92 -6.74 14.40
N THR A 430 -11.07 -5.69 13.58
CA THR A 430 -11.89 -4.51 13.89
C THR A 430 -13.00 -4.41 12.85
N GLY A 431 -14.23 -4.11 13.25
CA GLY A 431 -15.35 -3.99 12.32
C GLY A 431 -15.19 -2.78 11.40
N ILE A 432 -15.44 -1.59 11.95
CA ILE A 432 -15.33 -0.32 11.23
C ILE A 432 -14.47 0.63 12.05
N ARG A 433 -13.48 1.27 11.42
CA ARG A 433 -12.63 2.31 12.01
C ARG A 433 -12.79 3.60 11.23
N LEU A 434 -13.08 4.69 11.93
CA LEU A 434 -13.22 6.03 11.38
C LEU A 434 -12.20 6.97 12.02
N ASP A 435 -11.29 7.47 11.21
CA ASP A 435 -10.25 8.44 11.57
C ASP A 435 -10.30 9.59 10.56
N SER A 436 -11.19 10.57 10.77
CA SER A 436 -11.42 11.59 9.76
C SER A 436 -11.76 12.95 10.36
N GLY A 437 -11.21 14.01 9.76
CA GLY A 437 -11.66 15.37 10.01
C GLY A 437 -13.04 15.69 9.41
N HIS A 438 -13.57 14.78 8.58
CA HIS A 438 -14.93 14.85 8.03
C HIS A 438 -15.96 14.27 9.02
N ARG A 439 -17.22 14.16 8.58
CA ARG A 439 -18.32 13.59 9.38
C ARG A 439 -18.89 12.35 8.71
N PRO A 440 -18.17 11.22 8.72
CA PRO A 440 -18.66 9.98 8.12
C PRO A 440 -19.99 9.53 8.74
N LEU A 441 -20.84 8.95 7.90
CA LEU A 441 -22.16 8.42 8.27
C LEU A 441 -22.17 6.90 8.17
N LEU A 442 -22.56 6.24 9.25
CA LEU A 442 -22.92 4.83 9.30
C LEU A 442 -24.43 4.75 9.57
N ALA A 443 -25.18 4.19 8.62
CA ALA A 443 -26.62 4.02 8.77
C ALA A 443 -27.04 2.55 8.57
N ASP A 444 -27.78 2.00 9.53
CA ASP A 444 -28.34 0.64 9.48
C ASP A 444 -27.28 -0.46 9.23
N CYS A 445 -26.07 -0.28 9.76
CA CYS A 445 -24.97 -1.24 9.58
C CYS A 445 -24.98 -2.33 10.65
N GLU A 446 -24.61 -3.55 10.26
CA GLU A 446 -24.42 -4.70 11.15
C GLU A 446 -22.94 -5.05 11.26
N VAL A 447 -22.41 -5.09 12.48
CA VAL A 447 -21.04 -5.53 12.76
C VAL A 447 -21.08 -6.77 13.64
N LEU A 448 -20.61 -7.91 13.12
CA LEU A 448 -20.83 -9.23 13.71
C LEU A 448 -19.49 -9.91 14.03
N ARG A 449 -19.32 -10.34 15.28
CA ARG A 449 -18.16 -11.09 15.80
C ARG A 449 -16.80 -10.46 15.46
N PRO A 450 -16.58 -9.15 15.69
CA PRO A 450 -15.24 -8.57 15.56
C PRO A 450 -14.35 -9.06 16.71
N ALA A 451 -13.13 -9.49 16.41
CA ALA A 451 -12.21 -10.06 17.41
C ALA A 451 -11.76 -9.03 18.47
N ARG A 452 -11.77 -7.74 18.13
CA ARG A 452 -11.43 -6.62 19.00
C ARG A 452 -12.63 -5.67 19.12
N THR A 453 -12.70 -4.63 18.30
CA THR A 453 -13.73 -3.58 18.41
C THR A 453 -14.74 -3.67 17.28
N GLY A 454 -16.03 -3.44 17.58
CA GLY A 454 -17.07 -3.30 16.56
C GLY A 454 -16.91 -2.03 15.74
N VAL A 455 -17.15 -0.87 16.35
CA VAL A 455 -16.93 0.42 15.72
C VAL A 455 -15.95 1.25 16.54
N GLU A 456 -14.89 1.74 15.90
CA GLU A 456 -13.86 2.58 16.50
C GLU A 456 -13.89 3.98 15.88
N ILE A 457 -14.08 5.00 16.72
CA ILE A 457 -14.00 6.41 16.34
C ILE A 457 -12.70 6.97 16.91
N ALA A 458 -11.77 7.34 16.03
CA ALA A 458 -10.44 7.79 16.41
C ALA A 458 -10.46 9.19 17.05
N ALA A 459 -9.32 9.56 17.65
CA ALA A 459 -9.19 10.78 18.42
C ALA A 459 -9.54 12.04 17.59
N GLY A 460 -10.39 12.91 18.15
CA GLY A 460 -10.84 14.13 17.49
C GLY A 460 -11.77 13.93 16.29
N THR A 461 -12.16 12.70 15.95
CA THR A 461 -13.10 12.42 14.85
C THR A 461 -14.54 12.72 15.27
N SER A 462 -15.32 13.29 14.36
CA SER A 462 -16.77 13.43 14.50
C SER A 462 -17.49 12.42 13.60
N ALA A 463 -18.44 11.65 14.11
CA ALA A 463 -19.14 10.64 13.31
C ALA A 463 -20.64 10.55 13.62
N LEU A 464 -21.42 10.12 12.64
CA LEU A 464 -22.86 9.86 12.78
C LEU A 464 -23.12 8.35 12.64
N LEU A 465 -23.67 7.73 13.68
CA LEU A 465 -24.07 6.33 13.71
C LEU A 465 -25.58 6.28 13.97
N VAL A 466 -26.35 5.81 13.01
CA VAL A 466 -27.82 5.80 13.07
C VAL A 466 -28.34 4.42 12.72
N GLY A 467 -28.99 3.75 13.66
CA GLY A 467 -29.51 2.40 13.45
C GLY A 467 -28.42 1.32 13.38
N GLY A 468 -28.87 0.07 13.32
CA GLY A 468 -28.02 -1.10 13.13
C GLY A 468 -27.72 -1.87 14.42
N ARG A 469 -26.78 -2.81 14.32
CA ARG A 469 -26.40 -3.68 15.45
C ARG A 469 -24.92 -4.03 15.47
N ILE A 470 -24.37 -4.19 16.66
CA ILE A 470 -23.03 -4.70 16.91
C ILE A 470 -23.16 -5.90 17.84
N GLU A 471 -22.69 -7.06 17.40
CA GLU A 471 -22.90 -8.32 18.11
C GLU A 471 -21.57 -9.06 18.29
N GLY A 472 -21.27 -9.53 19.49
CA GLY A 472 -20.16 -10.46 19.73
C GLY A 472 -18.76 -9.85 19.68
N SER A 473 -18.59 -8.58 20.03
CA SER A 473 -17.28 -7.89 19.99
C SER A 473 -16.33 -8.34 21.10
N GLY A 474 -15.05 -8.54 20.80
CA GLY A 474 -14.05 -9.02 21.77
C GLY A 474 -13.67 -8.03 22.89
N SER A 475 -13.42 -6.76 22.57
CA SER A 475 -12.97 -5.73 23.54
C SER A 475 -14.00 -4.63 23.78
N ALA A 476 -14.62 -4.10 22.73
CA ALA A 476 -15.65 -3.08 22.85
C ALA A 476 -16.64 -3.15 21.69
N GLY A 477 -17.92 -2.92 21.97
CA GLY A 477 -18.93 -2.77 20.92
C GLY A 477 -18.66 -1.49 20.12
N VAL A 478 -18.72 -0.35 20.80
CA VAL A 478 -18.30 0.95 20.28
C VAL A 478 -17.19 1.53 21.15
N PHE A 479 -16.11 1.97 20.51
CA PHE A 479 -15.00 2.67 21.17
C PHE A 479 -14.88 4.09 20.62
N LEU A 480 -14.97 5.06 21.51
CA LEU A 480 -14.80 6.49 21.21
C LEU A 480 -13.50 6.96 21.83
N ASP A 481 -12.52 7.29 21.01
CA ASP A 481 -11.19 7.69 21.44
C ASP A 481 -11.14 9.17 21.89
N GLU A 482 -9.98 9.63 22.35
CA GLU A 482 -9.78 10.93 22.98
C GLU A 482 -10.38 12.09 22.20
N ARG A 483 -11.21 12.90 22.89
CA ARG A 483 -11.83 14.11 22.33
C ARG A 483 -12.68 13.87 21.07
N SER A 484 -13.13 12.64 20.81
CA SER A 484 -14.07 12.35 19.73
C SER A 484 -15.49 12.85 20.05
N GLU A 485 -16.24 13.15 18.98
CA GLU A 485 -17.64 13.61 19.05
C GLU A 485 -18.54 12.74 18.15
N ALA A 486 -19.11 11.68 18.72
CA ALA A 486 -20.05 10.82 17.99
C ALA A 486 -21.51 11.15 18.31
N TRP A 487 -22.37 11.15 17.30
CA TRP A 487 -23.83 11.03 17.47
C TRP A 487 -24.21 9.57 17.21
N ILE A 488 -24.78 8.91 18.21
CA ILE A 488 -25.18 7.51 18.15
C ILE A 488 -26.66 7.43 18.46
N GLU A 489 -27.46 6.91 17.53
CA GLU A 489 -28.91 6.81 17.67
C GLU A 489 -29.41 5.43 17.21
N ASP A 490 -30.38 4.88 17.91
CA ASP A 490 -31.07 3.62 17.56
C ASP A 490 -30.15 2.40 17.33
N LEU A 491 -29.01 2.34 18.05
CA LEU A 491 -28.04 1.25 17.94
C LEU A 491 -28.30 0.15 18.98
N THR A 492 -28.16 -1.11 18.57
CA THR A 492 -28.11 -2.25 19.50
C THR A 492 -26.69 -2.80 19.62
N VAL A 493 -26.19 -2.97 20.84
CA VAL A 493 -24.91 -3.64 21.13
C VAL A 493 -25.18 -4.85 22.01
N SER A 494 -24.82 -6.04 21.54
CA SER A 494 -25.04 -7.29 22.29
C SER A 494 -23.82 -8.21 22.35
N ASP A 495 -23.77 -9.02 23.40
CA ASP A 495 -22.86 -10.17 23.54
C ASP A 495 -21.36 -9.80 23.49
N ALA A 496 -21.01 -8.58 23.91
CA ALA A 496 -19.63 -8.10 23.94
C ALA A 496 -18.82 -8.80 25.04
N GLN A 497 -17.67 -9.38 24.69
CA GLN A 497 -16.72 -9.97 25.66
C GLN A 497 -15.94 -8.90 26.46
N GLY A 498 -16.03 -7.64 26.06
CA GLY A 498 -15.58 -6.50 26.84
C GLY A 498 -16.73 -5.59 27.23
N SER A 499 -16.58 -4.29 26.99
CA SER A 499 -17.62 -3.30 27.33
C SER A 499 -18.51 -2.97 26.13
N GLY A 500 -19.77 -2.61 26.37
CA GLY A 500 -20.70 -2.27 25.29
C GLY A 500 -20.32 -0.98 24.57
N LEU A 501 -20.29 0.12 25.32
CA LEU A 501 -19.89 1.45 24.85
C LEU A 501 -18.74 1.98 25.71
N VAL A 502 -17.63 2.32 25.08
CA VAL A 502 -16.46 2.93 25.74
C VAL A 502 -16.33 4.38 25.29
N ILE A 503 -16.42 5.30 26.24
CA ILE A 503 -16.23 6.74 26.06
C ILE A 503 -14.88 7.09 26.69
N TRP A 504 -13.84 7.19 25.88
CA TRP A 504 -12.48 7.42 26.37
C TRP A 504 -12.25 8.87 26.81
N ALA A 505 -11.04 9.14 27.30
CA ALA A 505 -10.72 10.38 28.01
C ALA A 505 -11.03 11.64 27.18
N GLY A 506 -11.87 12.51 27.74
CA GLY A 506 -12.28 13.76 27.10
C GLY A 506 -13.24 13.64 25.91
N ALA A 507 -13.65 12.43 25.51
CA ALA A 507 -14.69 12.25 24.49
C ALA A 507 -16.07 12.73 24.99
N ARG A 508 -16.91 13.21 24.07
CA ARG A 508 -18.21 13.83 24.40
C ARG A 508 -19.33 13.44 23.43
N PRO A 509 -19.75 12.17 23.40
CA PRO A 509 -20.80 11.72 22.50
C PRO A 509 -22.19 12.24 22.88
N ARG A 510 -23.10 12.17 21.90
CA ARG A 510 -24.55 12.18 22.10
C ARG A 510 -25.08 10.81 21.72
N VAL A 511 -25.64 10.12 22.69
CA VAL A 511 -26.13 8.75 22.56
C VAL A 511 -27.61 8.77 22.87
N ARG A 512 -28.44 8.26 21.97
CA ARG A 512 -29.90 8.28 22.10
C ARG A 512 -30.48 6.92 21.72
N SER A 513 -31.42 6.41 22.52
CA SER A 513 -32.18 5.20 22.17
C SER A 513 -31.29 3.98 21.88
N VAL A 514 -30.14 3.88 22.56
CA VAL A 514 -29.20 2.77 22.40
C VAL A 514 -29.51 1.65 23.40
N THR A 515 -29.51 0.41 22.92
CA THR A 515 -29.69 -0.78 23.76
C THR A 515 -28.37 -1.54 23.88
N ILE A 516 -27.92 -1.78 25.11
CA ILE A 516 -26.70 -2.54 25.41
C ILE A 516 -27.09 -3.75 26.28
N ALA A 517 -26.77 -4.96 25.82
CA ALA A 517 -27.14 -6.19 26.53
C ALA A 517 -26.04 -7.27 26.49
N GLY A 518 -25.89 -8.04 27.56
CA GLY A 518 -25.04 -9.24 27.53
C GLY A 518 -23.54 -8.94 27.43
N THR A 519 -23.05 -7.94 28.15
CA THR A 519 -21.62 -7.57 28.13
C THR A 519 -20.86 -8.25 29.26
N ALA A 520 -19.70 -8.85 28.98
CA ALA A 520 -18.89 -9.48 30.03
C ALA A 520 -18.22 -8.47 30.99
N LYS A 521 -18.02 -7.22 30.54
CA LYS A 521 -17.61 -6.09 31.39
C LYS A 521 -18.77 -5.10 31.60
N ASN A 522 -18.51 -3.80 31.50
CA ASN A 522 -19.48 -2.74 31.73
C ASN A 522 -20.39 -2.57 30.50
N GLY A 523 -21.64 -2.15 30.72
CA GLY A 523 -22.49 -1.71 29.62
C GLY A 523 -21.95 -0.41 29.02
N VAL A 524 -21.71 0.58 29.87
CA VAL A 524 -21.07 1.86 29.52
C VAL A 524 -19.83 2.07 30.39
N TYR A 525 -18.71 2.37 29.75
CA TYR A 525 -17.46 2.76 30.40
C TYR A 525 -17.14 4.21 30.02
N ALA A 526 -17.28 5.13 30.97
CA ALA A 526 -16.89 6.53 30.81
C ALA A 526 -15.53 6.76 31.48
N GLY A 527 -14.48 6.93 30.68
CA GLY A 527 -13.10 7.14 31.15
C GLY A 527 -12.87 8.53 31.75
N ASP A 528 -11.65 8.79 32.23
CA ASP A 528 -11.31 10.02 32.95
C ASP A 528 -11.59 11.29 32.16
N GLY A 529 -12.24 12.27 32.78
CA GLY A 529 -12.58 13.55 32.16
C GLY A 529 -13.54 13.47 30.96
N SER A 530 -14.10 12.28 30.66
CA SER A 530 -15.11 12.12 29.62
C SER A 530 -16.42 12.83 29.98
N GLY A 531 -17.23 13.13 28.96
CA GLY A 531 -18.56 13.70 29.15
C GLY A 531 -19.52 13.14 28.12
N GLY A 532 -20.56 13.91 27.81
CA GLY A 532 -21.57 13.54 26.82
C GLY A 532 -22.95 13.36 27.42
N LEU A 533 -23.91 13.10 26.55
CA LEU A 533 -25.31 12.89 26.88
C LEU A 533 -25.72 11.49 26.44
N LEU A 534 -26.23 10.69 27.37
CA LEU A 534 -26.89 9.43 27.10
C LEU A 534 -28.37 9.60 27.42
N GLU A 535 -29.24 9.41 26.44
CA GLU A 535 -30.67 9.65 26.55
C GLU A 535 -31.48 8.43 26.09
N ASP A 536 -32.49 8.03 26.86
CA ASP A 536 -33.41 6.94 26.50
C ASP A 536 -32.67 5.60 26.22
N CYS A 537 -31.52 5.37 26.86
CA CYS A 537 -30.72 4.15 26.68
C CYS A 537 -31.14 3.03 27.64
N THR A 538 -31.07 1.77 27.18
CA THR A 538 -31.29 0.59 28.02
C THR A 538 -30.00 -0.21 28.16
N ILE A 539 -29.61 -0.54 29.39
CA ILE A 539 -28.40 -1.32 29.71
C ILE A 539 -28.83 -2.54 30.52
N SER A 540 -28.40 -3.73 30.12
CA SER A 540 -28.76 -4.96 30.84
C SER A 540 -27.76 -6.09 30.74
N ALA A 541 -27.84 -7.05 31.67
CA ALA A 541 -27.02 -8.26 31.69
C ALA A 541 -25.51 -7.97 31.53
N THR A 542 -24.93 -7.23 32.48
CA THR A 542 -23.52 -6.84 32.48
C THR A 542 -22.74 -7.60 33.56
N GLY A 543 -21.50 -8.00 33.28
CA GLY A 543 -20.64 -8.73 34.24
C GLY A 543 -19.87 -7.85 35.23
N TYR A 544 -19.79 -6.55 34.93
CA TYR A 544 -19.25 -5.50 35.80
C TYR A 544 -20.36 -4.45 36.03
N PRO A 545 -20.13 -3.39 36.85
CA PRO A 545 -21.12 -2.33 37.04
C PRO A 545 -21.65 -1.82 35.70
N ALA A 546 -22.98 -1.72 35.58
CA ALA A 546 -23.62 -1.42 34.30
C ALA A 546 -23.10 -0.12 33.68
N VAL A 547 -22.84 0.88 34.53
CA VAL A 547 -22.17 2.13 34.18
C VAL A 547 -20.94 2.34 35.07
N TYR A 548 -19.77 2.55 34.46
CA TYR A 548 -18.56 3.01 35.15
C TYR A 548 -18.25 4.46 34.79
N VAL A 549 -17.91 5.28 35.79
CA VAL A 549 -17.55 6.69 35.62
C VAL A 549 -16.19 6.99 36.27
N GLY A 550 -15.22 7.30 35.43
CA GLY A 550 -13.84 7.62 35.82
C GLY A 550 -13.67 8.98 36.47
N SER A 551 -12.42 9.29 36.82
CA SER A 551 -12.07 10.51 37.58
C SER A 551 -12.40 11.76 36.77
N LYS A 552 -13.01 12.78 37.40
CA LYS A 552 -13.44 14.04 36.75
C LYS A 552 -14.38 13.88 35.55
N ALA A 553 -14.90 12.68 35.28
CA ALA A 553 -15.86 12.48 34.21
C ALA A 553 -17.21 13.08 34.60
N SER A 554 -17.94 13.62 33.61
CA SER A 554 -19.21 14.31 33.82
C SER A 554 -20.28 13.94 32.78
N PRO A 555 -20.55 12.64 32.54
CA PRO A 555 -21.63 12.24 31.65
C PRO A 555 -23.00 12.60 32.25
N LEU A 556 -23.95 12.99 31.40
CA LEU A 556 -25.36 13.14 31.76
C LEU A 556 -26.15 11.95 31.22
N LEU A 557 -26.73 11.16 32.11
CA LEU A 557 -27.65 10.07 31.77
C LEU A 557 -29.08 10.55 32.03
N ARG A 558 -29.92 10.52 31.01
CA ARG A 558 -31.31 10.99 31.07
C ARG A 558 -32.28 9.91 30.58
N ARG A 559 -33.27 9.58 31.41
CA ARG A 559 -34.30 8.56 31.11
C ARG A 559 -33.70 7.19 30.73
N CYS A 560 -32.55 6.85 31.29
CA CYS A 560 -31.91 5.57 31.05
C CYS A 560 -32.48 4.47 31.98
N LEU A 561 -32.57 3.25 31.46
CA LEU A 561 -32.99 2.06 32.20
C LEU A 561 -31.82 1.10 32.37
N VAL A 562 -31.44 0.80 33.61
CA VAL A 562 -30.49 -0.28 33.94
C VAL A 562 -31.28 -1.46 34.50
N ARG A 563 -31.08 -2.67 33.98
CA ARG A 563 -31.79 -3.84 34.49
C ARG A 563 -31.00 -5.14 34.44
N ASP A 564 -31.35 -6.07 35.30
CA ASP A 564 -30.81 -7.44 35.29
C ASP A 564 -29.26 -7.45 35.38
N THR A 565 -28.68 -6.66 36.28
CA THR A 565 -27.23 -6.54 36.53
C THR A 565 -26.90 -6.65 38.01
N ASP A 566 -25.68 -7.06 38.38
CA ASP A 566 -25.31 -7.16 39.80
C ASP A 566 -25.11 -5.78 40.44
N GLU A 567 -24.45 -4.85 39.76
CA GLU A 567 -24.21 -3.48 40.20
C GLU A 567 -24.63 -2.52 39.08
N ASP A 568 -25.29 -1.41 39.42
CA ASP A 568 -25.78 -0.44 38.42
C ASP A 568 -24.77 0.66 38.08
N LEU A 569 -24.05 1.18 39.07
CA LEU A 569 -23.16 2.33 38.93
C LEU A 569 -21.94 2.19 39.82
N SER A 570 -20.76 2.43 39.24
CA SER A 570 -19.51 2.61 39.97
C SER A 570 -18.84 3.90 39.49
N GLN A 571 -18.47 4.79 40.41
CA GLN A 571 -17.92 6.10 40.07
C GLN A 571 -16.76 6.50 40.99
N ALA A 572 -15.77 7.22 40.44
CA ALA A 572 -14.68 7.80 41.21
C ALA A 572 -15.16 8.93 42.14
N ASP A 573 -14.43 9.21 43.23
CA ASP A 573 -14.81 10.21 44.23
C ASP A 573 -14.93 11.64 43.68
N ASP A 574 -14.16 11.98 42.64
CA ASP A 574 -14.19 13.28 41.97
C ASP A 574 -14.99 13.27 40.65
N ALA A 575 -15.74 12.20 40.38
CA ALA A 575 -16.67 12.14 39.26
C ALA A 575 -17.87 13.05 39.50
N ALA A 576 -18.37 13.67 38.42
CA ALA A 576 -19.49 14.61 38.44
C ALA A 576 -20.60 14.17 37.47
N ALA A 577 -20.88 12.86 37.41
CA ALA A 577 -21.99 12.33 36.62
C ALA A 577 -23.34 12.86 37.11
N ARG A 578 -24.26 13.07 36.17
CA ARG A 578 -25.62 13.53 36.44
C ARG A 578 -26.63 12.50 35.94
N PHE A 579 -27.66 12.25 36.74
CA PHE A 579 -28.71 11.29 36.43
C PHE A 579 -30.06 12.00 36.50
N GLU A 580 -30.82 11.96 35.42
CA GLU A 580 -32.14 12.59 35.30
C GLU A 580 -33.16 11.53 34.91
N GLN A 581 -34.15 11.25 35.77
CA GLN A 581 -35.24 10.30 35.45
C GLN A 581 -34.76 8.88 35.10
N CYS A 582 -33.61 8.44 35.63
CA CYS A 582 -33.09 7.09 35.43
C CYS A 582 -33.83 6.07 36.31
N ARG A 583 -33.96 4.83 35.82
CA ARG A 583 -34.64 3.73 36.52
C ARG A 583 -33.75 2.51 36.60
N THR A 584 -33.88 1.76 37.70
CA THR A 584 -33.22 0.47 37.89
C THR A 584 -34.26 -0.62 38.15
N SER A 585 -34.04 -1.83 37.63
CA SER A 585 -34.94 -2.96 37.83
C SER A 585 -34.16 -4.28 37.86
N GLY A 586 -34.35 -5.12 38.88
CA GLY A 586 -33.63 -6.39 38.96
C GLY A 586 -32.12 -6.21 39.12
N VAL A 587 -31.69 -5.19 39.87
CA VAL A 587 -30.29 -4.93 40.20
C VAL A 587 -30.01 -5.35 41.65
N THR A 588 -28.94 -6.12 41.90
CA THR A 588 -28.59 -6.62 43.23
C THR A 588 -28.08 -5.50 44.15
N ALA A 589 -27.15 -4.68 43.68
CA ALA A 589 -26.58 -3.52 44.34
C ALA A 589 -26.95 -2.26 43.56
N SER A 590 -28.08 -1.64 43.92
CA SER A 590 -28.54 -0.40 43.27
C SER A 590 -28.06 0.84 44.01
N THR A 591 -27.29 1.68 43.32
CA THR A 591 -26.71 2.94 43.78
C THR A 591 -27.08 4.12 42.88
N LEU A 592 -27.76 3.88 41.75
CA LEU A 592 -28.29 4.94 40.89
C LEU A 592 -29.35 5.77 41.63
N PRO A 593 -29.26 7.10 41.61
CA PRO A 593 -30.33 7.96 42.11
C PRO A 593 -31.57 7.77 41.24
N THR A 594 -32.63 7.16 41.78
CA THR A 594 -33.92 7.01 41.09
C THR A 594 -34.82 8.20 41.40
N ALA A 595 -35.62 8.62 40.43
CA ALA A 595 -36.37 9.89 40.45
C ALA A 595 -37.62 9.91 41.36
N ASP A 596 -37.67 9.10 42.43
CA ASP A 596 -38.76 9.12 43.42
C ASP A 596 -38.44 9.95 44.68
N GLU A 597 -37.38 10.78 44.65
CA GLU A 597 -37.16 11.83 45.66
C GLU A 597 -37.28 13.22 45.02
N ASP A 598 -38.53 13.67 44.91
CA ASP A 598 -38.89 15.06 44.67
C ASP A 598 -38.76 15.83 46.00
N ASP A 599 -37.66 16.57 46.18
CA ASP A 599 -37.70 17.81 46.95
C ASP A 599 -36.48 18.70 46.65
N GLY A 600 -36.75 19.94 46.28
CA GLY A 600 -35.76 20.91 45.86
C GLY A 600 -34.76 21.28 46.96
N ALA A 601 -33.49 20.96 46.74
CA ALA A 601 -32.35 21.63 47.34
C ALA A 601 -31.09 21.41 46.48
N GLY A 602 -30.19 22.40 46.45
CA GLY A 602 -28.92 22.35 45.71
C GLY A 602 -27.98 21.19 46.10
N PRO A 603 -26.81 21.06 45.45
CA PRO A 603 -26.04 19.82 45.37
C PRO A 603 -25.68 19.29 46.76
N ALA A 604 -26.26 18.15 47.12
CA ALA A 604 -25.97 17.46 48.37
C ALA A 604 -24.64 16.71 48.26
N ARG A 605 -23.64 17.19 49.02
CA ARG A 605 -22.43 16.44 49.38
C ARG A 605 -22.82 15.33 50.36
N ALA A 606 -22.58 14.07 50.00
CA ALA A 606 -22.65 12.97 50.93
C ALA A 606 -21.35 12.88 51.74
N ALA A 607 -21.48 12.96 53.06
CA ALA A 607 -20.41 12.83 54.03
C ALA A 607 -19.96 11.37 54.17
N GLY A 608 -18.65 11.16 54.25
CA GLY A 608 -18.04 9.85 54.40
C GLY A 608 -18.16 9.26 55.81
N THR A 609 -18.02 7.93 55.86
CA THR A 609 -17.58 7.20 57.06
C THR A 609 -16.44 6.28 56.69
N ALA A 610 -15.29 6.56 57.28
CA ALA A 610 -14.04 5.82 57.13
C ALA A 610 -14.03 4.50 57.90
N GLY A 611 -13.34 3.50 57.34
CA GLY A 611 -13.01 2.24 57.97
C GLY A 611 -11.76 1.57 57.39
N ARG A 612 -10.57 2.15 57.70
CA ARG A 612 -9.26 1.49 57.99
C ARG A 612 -8.68 0.47 56.97
N THR A 613 -7.75 0.87 56.09
CA THR A 613 -6.26 0.96 56.21
C THR A 613 -5.45 -0.32 56.00
N ALA A 614 -4.66 -0.34 54.93
CA ALA A 614 -3.20 -0.62 54.83
C ALA A 614 -2.81 -0.30 53.37
N GLY A 615 -1.88 0.57 52.96
CA GLY A 615 -0.66 1.17 53.51
C GLY A 615 0.29 1.34 52.30
N ILE A 616 0.40 2.52 51.67
CA ILE A 616 1.53 3.51 51.72
C ILE A 616 2.79 3.06 50.92
N PRO A 617 3.59 3.94 50.25
CA PRO A 617 3.60 5.42 50.28
C PRO A 617 3.55 6.16 48.93
N ALA A 618 3.07 7.40 49.04
CA ALA A 618 3.49 8.55 48.24
C ALA A 618 4.54 9.37 49.01
N SER A 619 5.42 10.08 48.31
CA SER A 619 6.01 11.35 48.72
C SER A 619 6.81 11.92 47.54
N GLY A 620 6.76 13.20 47.18
CA GLY A 620 6.11 14.34 47.79
C GLY A 620 6.43 15.58 46.95
N THR A 621 5.46 16.48 46.87
CA THR A 621 5.64 17.84 46.36
C THR A 621 6.37 18.68 47.41
N GLY A 622 7.47 19.33 47.02
CA GLY A 622 8.08 20.44 47.74
C GLY A 622 7.97 21.71 46.92
N THR A 623 7.22 22.68 47.41
CA THR A 623 7.20 24.07 46.95
C THR A 623 8.55 24.75 47.20
N GLY A 624 9.07 25.48 46.21
CA GLY A 624 10.27 26.29 46.34
C GLY A 624 10.28 27.46 45.36
N THR A 625 10.25 28.65 45.92
CA THR A 625 10.27 29.97 45.30
C THR A 625 11.55 30.28 44.52
N GLY A 626 11.38 30.93 43.36
CA GLY A 626 12.25 32.01 42.85
C GLY A 626 13.68 31.68 42.46
N THR A 627 13.99 31.78 41.16
CA THR A 627 14.92 32.79 40.62
C THR A 627 14.99 32.65 39.10
N ALA A 628 14.43 33.64 38.40
CA ALA A 628 14.70 33.83 36.98
C ALA A 628 16.18 34.23 36.84
N VAL A 629 17.02 33.30 36.42
CA VAL A 629 18.38 33.60 35.96
C VAL A 629 18.28 33.84 34.46
N ALA A 630 18.35 35.11 34.08
CA ALA A 630 18.54 35.53 32.71
C ALA A 630 19.88 34.96 32.20
N VAL A 631 19.82 34.02 31.25
CA VAL A 631 20.98 33.60 30.47
C VAL A 631 20.94 34.35 29.15
N ARG A 632 22.01 35.10 28.92
CA ARG A 632 22.25 36.03 27.82
C ARG A 632 22.03 35.40 26.45
N GLU A 633 21.34 36.15 25.60
CA GLU A 633 21.19 35.91 24.16
C GLU A 633 22.56 35.88 23.48
N GLY A 634 23.01 34.68 23.12
CA GLY A 634 23.98 34.44 22.06
C GLY A 634 23.25 33.69 20.94
N THR A 635 23.54 34.00 19.69
CA THR A 635 22.94 33.26 18.56
C THR A 635 23.37 31.79 18.63
N GLY A 636 22.52 30.85 18.21
CA GLY A 636 22.81 29.40 18.33
C GLY A 636 24.16 28.97 17.74
N GLU A 637 24.68 29.72 16.77
CA GLU A 637 25.99 29.48 16.14
C GLU A 637 27.20 29.75 17.05
N ASP A 638 27.08 30.67 18.01
CA ASP A 638 28.19 31.02 18.93
C ASP A 638 28.50 29.88 19.91
N ARG A 639 27.52 29.01 20.20
CA ARG A 639 27.63 27.88 21.13
C ARG A 639 28.18 26.60 20.50
N LEU A 640 28.23 26.53 19.17
CA LEU A 640 28.65 25.32 18.47
C LEU A 640 30.12 24.92 18.75
N PRO A 641 31.11 25.85 18.74
CA PRO A 641 32.49 25.52 19.09
C PRO A 641 32.66 25.01 20.51
N GLU A 642 31.90 25.56 21.46
CA GLU A 642 31.91 25.15 22.88
C GLU A 642 31.41 23.71 23.04
N LEU A 643 30.30 23.36 22.36
CA LEU A 643 29.73 22.02 22.40
C LEU A 643 30.62 20.97 21.71
N LEU A 644 31.35 21.35 20.65
CA LEU A 644 32.34 20.48 20.01
C LEU A 644 33.58 20.30 20.90
N ALA A 645 33.99 21.31 21.66
CA ALA A 645 35.05 21.17 22.67
C ALA A 645 34.61 20.22 23.80
N GLU A 646 33.36 20.35 24.28
CA GLU A 646 32.78 19.44 25.28
C GLU A 646 32.72 17.98 24.79
N LEU A 647 32.47 17.76 23.48
CA LEU A 647 32.59 16.43 22.86
C LEU A 647 34.02 15.91 22.90
N GLY A 648 35.00 16.78 22.63
CA GLY A 648 36.42 16.46 22.66
C GLY A 648 36.92 16.06 24.06
N ASP A 649 36.39 16.69 25.10
CA ASP A 649 36.74 16.47 26.50
C ASP A 649 36.23 15.14 27.08
N LEU A 650 35.28 14.48 26.41
CA LEU A 650 34.84 13.14 26.82
C LEU A 650 36.01 12.15 26.74
N VAL A 651 36.27 11.41 27.82
CA VAL A 651 37.33 10.39 27.84
C VAL A 651 37.00 9.28 26.83
N GLY A 652 37.98 8.87 26.03
CA GLY A 652 37.87 7.80 25.00
C GLY A 652 36.95 8.17 23.82
N LEU A 653 36.31 7.16 23.21
CA LEU A 653 35.29 7.31 22.16
C LEU A 653 35.75 7.99 20.85
N GLU A 654 37.01 7.81 20.45
CA GLU A 654 37.55 8.53 19.27
C GLU A 654 36.90 8.18 17.93
N SER A 655 36.31 7.00 17.79
CA SER A 655 35.46 6.65 16.64
C SER A 655 34.17 7.49 16.64
N VAL A 656 33.44 7.45 17.74
CA VAL A 656 32.17 8.18 17.94
C VAL A 656 32.36 9.70 17.80
N LYS A 657 33.42 10.27 18.39
CA LYS A 657 33.71 11.71 18.29
C LYS A 657 33.86 12.17 16.84
N ARG A 658 34.70 11.47 16.05
CA ARG A 658 34.91 11.77 14.63
C ARG A 658 33.61 11.67 13.81
N GLU A 659 32.76 10.72 14.16
CA GLU A 659 31.51 10.47 13.45
C GLU A 659 30.45 11.53 13.79
N VAL A 660 30.35 11.94 15.06
CA VAL A 660 29.51 13.06 15.51
C VAL A 660 29.97 14.39 14.88
N GLU A 661 31.28 14.65 14.83
CA GLU A 661 31.83 15.83 14.13
C GLU A 661 31.50 15.81 12.63
N SER A 662 31.61 14.66 11.98
CA SER A 662 31.28 14.50 10.56
C SER A 662 29.80 14.74 10.29
N MET A 663 28.92 14.29 11.19
CA MET A 663 27.49 14.60 11.14
C MET A 663 27.20 16.08 11.34
N ALA A 664 27.86 16.74 12.29
CA ALA A 664 27.71 18.18 12.49
C ALA A 664 28.08 18.96 11.22
N LYS A 665 29.17 18.60 10.55
CA LYS A 665 29.58 19.21 9.26
C LYS A 665 28.57 18.96 8.13
N LEU A 666 28.00 17.77 8.04
CA LEU A 666 26.97 17.44 7.06
C LEU A 666 25.69 18.27 7.31
N MET A 667 25.30 18.41 8.57
CA MET A 667 24.13 19.17 8.98
C MET A 667 24.32 20.70 8.77
N GLN A 668 25.54 21.21 8.94
CA GLN A 668 25.89 22.58 8.52
C GLN A 668 25.69 22.81 7.02
N LEU A 669 26.02 21.83 6.18
CA LEU A 669 25.78 21.91 4.73
C LEU A 669 24.28 21.92 4.40
N VAL A 670 23.48 21.10 5.07
CA VAL A 670 22.02 21.07 4.92
C VAL A 670 21.42 22.43 5.27
N LYS A 671 21.80 23.00 6.42
CA LYS A 671 21.36 24.32 6.88
C LYS A 671 21.69 25.41 5.85
N ARG A 672 22.95 25.48 5.38
CA ARG A 672 23.37 26.46 4.36
C ARG A 672 22.61 26.34 3.04
N ARG A 673 22.22 25.12 2.65
CA ARG A 673 21.39 24.91 1.45
C ARG A 673 19.97 25.42 1.66
N GLN A 674 19.38 25.18 2.82
CA GLN A 674 18.05 25.68 3.18
C GLN A 674 18.02 27.21 3.24
N GLU A 675 19.02 27.84 3.86
CA GLU A 675 19.18 29.30 3.90
C GLU A 675 19.37 29.91 2.50
N ALA A 676 19.99 29.17 1.58
CA ALA A 676 20.13 29.55 0.18
C ALA A 676 18.89 29.24 -0.67
N GLY A 677 17.79 28.74 -0.08
CA GLY A 677 16.57 28.36 -0.80
C GLY A 677 16.72 27.13 -1.71
N LEU A 678 17.81 26.38 -1.58
CA LEU A 678 18.05 25.15 -2.33
C LEU A 678 17.41 23.96 -1.62
N GLN A 679 16.89 23.00 -2.39
CA GLN A 679 16.36 21.78 -1.80
C GLN A 679 17.47 21.02 -1.03
N PRO A 680 17.24 20.73 0.27
CA PRO A 680 18.18 19.94 1.06
C PRO A 680 18.19 18.48 0.58
N PRO A 681 19.33 17.79 0.62
CA PRO A 681 19.37 16.36 0.33
C PRO A 681 18.51 15.59 1.35
N PRO A 682 17.81 14.52 0.92
CA PRO A 682 16.97 13.72 1.80
C PRO A 682 17.85 12.88 2.73
N LEU A 683 18.22 13.44 3.88
CA LEU A 683 19.03 12.78 4.90
C LEU A 683 18.17 12.50 6.12
N SER A 684 18.07 11.23 6.52
CA SER A 684 17.52 10.88 7.83
C SER A 684 18.44 11.39 8.94
N ARG A 685 17.83 11.92 9.99
CA ARG A 685 18.51 12.41 11.20
C ARG A 685 18.52 11.36 12.32
N HIS A 686 17.82 10.23 12.15
CA HIS A 686 17.70 9.17 13.16
C HIS A 686 18.93 8.26 13.18
N LEU A 687 19.34 7.81 14.36
CA LEU A 687 20.60 7.10 14.59
C LEU A 687 20.43 5.83 15.42
N VAL A 688 21.28 4.83 15.17
CA VAL A 688 21.40 3.64 16.03
C VAL A 688 22.68 3.73 16.86
N PHE A 689 22.59 3.57 18.18
CA PHE A 689 23.74 3.54 19.09
C PHE A 689 23.97 2.11 19.58
N ALA A 690 25.01 1.45 19.07
CA ALA A 690 25.30 0.06 19.36
C ALA A 690 26.54 -0.08 20.26
N GLY A 691 26.39 -0.68 21.44
CA GLY A 691 27.53 -0.96 22.34
C GLY A 691 27.12 -1.33 23.76
N ASN A 692 28.07 -1.80 24.58
CA ASN A 692 27.83 -2.29 25.94
C ASN A 692 27.34 -1.20 26.91
N PRO A 693 26.69 -1.53 28.04
CA PRO A 693 26.28 -0.57 29.06
C PRO A 693 27.46 0.27 29.58
N GLY A 694 27.23 1.56 29.81
CA GLY A 694 28.24 2.45 30.40
C GLY A 694 29.33 2.95 29.44
N THR A 695 29.18 2.77 28.12
CA THR A 695 30.09 3.31 27.08
C THR A 695 29.80 4.76 26.69
N GLY A 696 28.90 5.46 27.39
CA GLY A 696 28.65 6.90 27.15
C GLY A 696 27.54 7.24 26.14
N LYS A 697 26.76 6.25 25.65
CA LYS A 697 25.63 6.43 24.72
C LYS A 697 24.70 7.60 25.09
N THR A 698 24.15 7.61 26.30
CA THR A 698 23.21 8.65 26.76
C THR A 698 23.87 10.03 26.85
N THR A 699 25.14 10.09 27.25
CA THR A 699 25.92 11.34 27.32
C THR A 699 26.09 11.94 25.92
N VAL A 700 26.47 11.11 24.94
CA VAL A 700 26.63 11.55 23.55
C VAL A 700 25.28 11.93 22.92
N ALA A 701 24.20 11.21 23.22
CA ALA A 701 22.85 11.54 22.73
C ALA A 701 22.40 12.94 23.20
N ARG A 702 22.65 13.27 24.48
CA ARG A 702 22.34 14.59 25.04
C ARG A 702 23.14 15.70 24.36
N LEU A 703 24.44 15.46 24.13
CA LEU A 703 25.32 16.40 23.45
C LEU A 703 24.91 16.60 21.98
N TYR A 704 24.54 15.53 21.30
CA TYR A 704 24.04 15.57 19.91
C TYR A 704 22.78 16.41 19.76
N GLY A 705 21.82 16.28 20.69
CA GLY A 705 20.61 17.12 20.71
C GLY A 705 20.93 18.62 20.82
N ARG A 706 21.83 18.99 21.74
CA ARG A 706 22.28 20.39 21.89
C ARG A 706 23.04 20.89 20.68
N LEU A 707 23.86 20.05 20.04
CA LEU A 707 24.56 20.40 18.79
C LEU A 707 23.58 20.72 17.66
N LEU A 708 22.51 19.92 17.50
CA LEU A 708 21.49 20.16 16.48
C LEU A 708 20.64 21.41 16.77
N ALA A 709 20.35 21.70 18.04
CA ALA A 709 19.69 22.95 18.43
C ALA A 709 20.58 24.18 18.18
N ALA A 710 21.88 24.10 18.49
CA ALA A 710 22.85 25.16 18.15
C ALA A 710 22.94 25.42 16.63
N LEU A 711 22.78 24.36 15.82
CA LEU A 711 22.69 24.46 14.37
C LEU A 711 21.32 24.95 13.86
N GLY A 712 20.34 25.16 14.73
CA GLY A 712 18.98 25.60 14.34
C GLY A 712 18.14 24.54 13.63
N LEU A 713 18.53 23.26 13.76
CA LEU A 713 17.80 22.13 13.16
C LEU A 713 16.78 21.51 14.11
N LEU A 714 16.88 21.81 15.40
CA LEU A 714 15.91 21.46 16.45
C LEU A 714 15.60 22.72 17.27
N ALA A 715 14.40 22.79 17.84
CA ALA A 715 13.97 23.97 18.61
C ALA A 715 14.72 24.11 19.95
N ASP A 716 14.83 23.02 20.73
CA ASP A 716 15.34 23.03 22.11
C ASP A 716 16.52 22.06 22.34
N GLY A 717 16.56 20.94 21.60
CA GLY A 717 17.63 19.94 21.70
C GLY A 717 17.65 19.14 23.01
N HIS A 718 16.55 19.14 23.79
CA HIS A 718 16.45 18.36 25.02
C HIS A 718 16.38 16.85 24.74
N LEU A 719 16.81 16.05 25.71
CA LEU A 719 16.80 14.58 25.62
C LEU A 719 15.62 14.01 26.42
N VAL A 720 14.78 13.19 25.78
CA VAL A 720 13.77 12.36 26.43
C VAL A 720 14.21 10.91 26.37
N GLU A 721 14.47 10.32 27.54
CA GLU A 721 14.86 8.92 27.66
C GLU A 721 13.61 8.04 27.83
N ALA A 722 13.58 6.90 27.15
CA ALA A 722 12.48 5.94 27.16
C ALA A 722 13.00 4.51 27.08
N ASP A 723 12.28 3.58 27.70
CA ASP A 723 12.52 2.14 27.62
C ASP A 723 11.25 1.43 27.11
N ARG A 724 11.26 0.08 27.09
CA ARG A 724 10.06 -0.70 26.73
C ARG A 724 8.86 -0.37 27.60
N GLY A 725 9.03 -0.17 28.91
CA GLY A 725 7.92 0.11 29.83
C GLY A 725 7.26 1.47 29.59
N ALA A 726 8.04 2.45 29.13
CA ALA A 726 7.55 3.77 28.73
C ALA A 726 6.74 3.73 27.43
N LEU A 727 7.14 2.87 26.47
CA LEU A 727 6.56 2.83 25.13
C LEU A 727 5.41 1.82 25.00
N VAL A 728 5.52 0.66 25.66
CA VAL A 728 4.59 -0.46 25.52
C VAL A 728 3.54 -0.44 26.64
N GLY A 729 2.27 -0.59 26.26
CA GLY A 729 1.17 -0.73 27.19
C GLY A 729 1.09 -2.15 27.77
N GLU A 730 0.57 -2.29 28.99
CA GLU A 730 0.29 -3.60 29.59
C GLU A 730 -0.98 -4.25 29.01
N TYR A 731 -1.81 -3.46 28.31
CA TYR A 731 -3.11 -3.85 27.76
C TYR A 731 -3.22 -3.52 26.28
N VAL A 732 -4.02 -4.29 25.55
CA VAL A 732 -4.32 -4.08 24.12
C VAL A 732 -4.86 -2.66 23.88
N GLY A 733 -4.27 -1.93 22.94
CA GLY A 733 -4.65 -0.56 22.59
C GLY A 733 -4.01 0.55 23.43
N HIS A 734 -3.23 0.23 24.46
CA HIS A 734 -2.52 1.24 25.28
C HIS A 734 -1.12 1.59 24.74
N THR A 735 -0.58 0.78 23.84
CA THR A 735 0.81 0.94 23.36
C THR A 735 0.98 2.12 22.42
N ALA A 736 0.11 2.27 21.41
CA ALA A 736 0.19 3.41 20.50
C ALA A 736 0.03 4.78 21.21
N PRO A 737 -0.93 4.98 22.14
CA PRO A 737 -1.03 6.21 22.92
C PRO A 737 0.20 6.48 23.79
N ARG A 738 0.74 5.46 24.48
CA ARG A 738 1.96 5.61 25.29
C ARG A 738 3.15 6.03 24.44
N THR A 739 3.39 5.31 23.35
CA THR A 739 4.47 5.60 22.41
C THR A 739 4.35 7.03 21.87
N THR A 740 3.14 7.45 21.50
CA THR A 740 2.87 8.80 21.01
C THR A 740 3.08 9.86 22.08
N ALA A 741 2.65 9.63 23.32
CA ALA A 741 2.85 10.55 24.43
C ALA A 741 4.35 10.75 24.72
N VAL A 742 5.12 9.67 24.74
CA VAL A 742 6.57 9.72 24.92
C VAL A 742 7.24 10.48 23.77
N PHE A 743 6.86 10.20 22.52
CA PHE A 743 7.40 10.87 21.33
C PHE A 743 7.07 12.36 21.32
N LYS A 744 5.84 12.76 21.65
CA LYS A 744 5.43 14.17 21.68
C LYS A 744 6.22 15.00 22.69
N ARG A 745 6.64 14.41 23.82
CA ARG A 745 7.55 15.09 24.76
C ARG A 745 8.93 15.36 24.15
N ALA A 746 9.33 14.62 23.12
CA ALA A 746 10.60 14.78 22.44
C ALA A 746 10.54 15.76 21.25
N LEU A 747 9.37 16.31 20.90
CA LEU A 747 9.23 17.35 19.87
C LEU A 747 10.17 18.52 20.15
N GLY A 748 10.96 18.93 19.16
CA GLY A 748 12.00 19.94 19.29
C GLY A 748 13.33 19.42 19.87
N GLY A 749 13.45 18.11 20.13
CA GLY A 749 14.57 17.49 20.81
C GLY A 749 14.91 16.08 20.30
N VAL A 750 15.42 15.24 21.19
CA VAL A 750 15.88 13.88 20.90
C VAL A 750 15.12 12.87 21.75
N LEU A 751 14.48 11.89 21.11
CA LEU A 751 13.94 10.70 21.75
C LEU A 751 15.02 9.60 21.79
N PHE A 752 15.48 9.24 22.98
CA PHE A 752 16.46 8.17 23.18
C PHE A 752 15.76 6.94 23.75
N ILE A 753 15.74 5.86 22.96
CA ILE A 753 15.12 4.59 23.33
C ILE A 753 16.24 3.64 23.75
N ASP A 754 16.37 3.42 25.06
CA ASP A 754 17.34 2.47 25.60
C ASP A 754 16.82 1.04 25.50
N GLU A 755 17.74 0.10 25.27
CA GLU A 755 17.45 -1.31 24.99
C GLU A 755 16.32 -1.50 23.98
N ALA A 756 16.35 -0.76 22.87
CA ALA A 756 15.27 -0.72 21.89
C ALA A 756 14.92 -2.10 21.30
N TYR A 757 15.89 -3.01 21.26
CA TYR A 757 15.68 -4.40 20.83
C TYR A 757 14.68 -5.15 21.70
N SER A 758 14.48 -4.72 22.95
CA SER A 758 13.48 -5.30 23.84
C SER A 758 12.07 -5.13 23.32
N LEU A 759 11.79 -4.19 22.39
CA LEU A 759 10.51 -4.07 21.70
C LEU A 759 10.18 -5.30 20.84
N VAL A 760 11.19 -6.02 20.35
CA VAL A 760 11.04 -7.29 19.62
C VAL A 760 11.88 -8.39 20.28
N PRO A 761 11.36 -9.02 21.36
CA PRO A 761 12.06 -10.12 22.02
C PRO A 761 12.34 -11.30 21.07
N ALA A 762 13.51 -11.92 21.19
CA ALA A 762 13.87 -13.07 20.36
C ALA A 762 12.93 -14.27 20.61
N GLY A 763 12.26 -14.76 19.57
CA GLY A 763 11.40 -15.95 19.62
C GLY A 763 9.96 -15.72 20.10
N GLN A 764 9.54 -14.47 20.34
CA GLN A 764 8.14 -14.12 20.67
C GLN A 764 7.69 -12.94 19.81
N SER A 765 6.67 -13.14 18.97
CA SER A 765 5.94 -12.05 18.34
C SER A 765 4.90 -11.52 19.33
N THR A 766 5.30 -10.58 20.20
CA THR A 766 4.32 -9.88 21.03
C THR A 766 3.73 -8.72 20.23
N ASP A 767 2.42 -8.75 19.96
CA ASP A 767 1.70 -7.76 19.14
C ASP A 767 1.91 -6.31 19.62
N PHE A 768 2.04 -6.10 20.93
CA PHE A 768 2.26 -4.77 21.53
C PHE A 768 3.61 -4.14 21.17
N GLY A 769 4.68 -4.93 21.07
CA GLY A 769 6.00 -4.42 20.71
C GLY A 769 6.05 -3.95 19.24
N GLN A 770 5.36 -4.68 18.36
CA GLN A 770 5.20 -4.30 16.96
C GLN A 770 4.32 -3.04 16.82
N GLU A 771 3.25 -2.93 17.62
CA GLU A 771 2.40 -1.72 17.67
C GLU A 771 3.22 -0.47 18.04
N ALA A 772 4.15 -0.58 19.00
CA ALA A 772 5.05 0.53 19.37
C ALA A 772 5.96 0.91 18.21
N ILE A 773 6.53 -0.07 17.50
CA ILE A 773 7.42 0.16 16.34
C ILE A 773 6.66 0.81 15.19
N SER A 774 5.49 0.30 14.83
CA SER A 774 4.65 0.89 13.78
C SER A 774 4.27 2.34 14.11
N THR A 775 3.96 2.61 15.38
CA THR A 775 3.68 3.97 15.85
C THR A 775 4.91 4.87 15.76
N LEU A 776 6.08 4.41 16.20
CA LEU A 776 7.35 5.15 16.08
C LEU A 776 7.70 5.46 14.63
N VAL A 777 7.63 4.48 13.72
CA VAL A 777 7.94 4.65 12.30
C VAL A 777 7.05 5.71 11.64
N LYS A 778 5.74 5.70 11.98
CA LYS A 778 4.80 6.73 11.52
C LYS A 778 5.21 8.11 12.03
N LEU A 779 5.45 8.26 13.33
CA LEU A 779 5.80 9.54 13.95
C LEU A 779 7.17 10.08 13.47
N MET A 780 8.12 9.19 13.19
CA MET A 780 9.41 9.54 12.59
C MET A 780 9.27 10.11 11.18
N GLU A 781 8.27 9.67 10.41
CA GLU A 781 7.97 10.25 9.10
C GLU A 781 7.28 11.61 9.23
N ASP A 782 6.22 11.65 10.04
CA ASP A 782 5.37 12.84 10.22
C ASP A 782 6.15 14.03 10.82
N HIS A 783 7.13 13.74 11.69
CA HIS A 783 7.91 14.74 12.44
C HIS A 783 9.42 14.68 12.15
N ARG A 784 9.80 14.30 10.93
CA ARG A 784 11.22 14.10 10.53
C ARG A 784 12.13 15.32 10.73
N ASP A 785 11.56 16.53 10.71
CA ASP A 785 12.30 17.79 10.86
C ASP A 785 12.28 18.32 12.31
N ASP A 786 11.37 17.80 13.15
CA ASP A 786 11.11 18.28 14.51
C ASP A 786 11.73 17.40 15.60
N VAL A 787 12.03 16.13 15.30
CA VAL A 787 12.52 15.14 16.28
C VAL A 787 13.63 14.29 15.70
N VAL A 788 14.66 14.05 16.51
CA VAL A 788 15.62 12.98 16.28
C VAL A 788 15.31 11.78 17.18
N VAL A 789 15.35 10.58 16.61
CA VAL A 789 15.16 9.34 17.35
C VAL A 789 16.48 8.58 17.35
N ILE A 790 16.92 8.18 18.54
CA ILE A 790 18.12 7.39 18.75
C ILE A 790 17.71 6.07 19.40
N ALA A 791 17.90 4.97 18.68
CA ALA A 791 17.67 3.62 19.22
C ALA A 791 18.99 3.05 19.74
N ALA A 792 19.04 2.65 21.01
CA ALA A 792 20.25 2.18 21.66
C ALA A 792 20.14 0.73 22.14
N GLY A 793 21.25 -0.02 22.08
CA GLY A 793 21.28 -1.41 22.54
C GLY A 793 22.59 -2.13 22.25
N TYR A 794 22.60 -3.44 22.44
CA TYR A 794 23.74 -4.29 22.09
C TYR A 794 23.90 -4.41 20.57
N PRO A 795 25.14 -4.49 20.05
CA PRO A 795 25.39 -4.49 18.60
C PRO A 795 24.57 -5.53 17.82
N GLU A 796 24.60 -6.80 18.23
CA GLU A 796 23.90 -7.89 17.54
C GLU A 796 22.37 -7.75 17.63
N ASP A 797 21.86 -7.32 18.78
CA ASP A 797 20.42 -7.13 18.99
C ASP A 797 19.86 -5.95 18.19
N MET A 798 20.66 -4.90 17.98
CA MET A 798 20.27 -3.75 17.19
C MET A 798 20.21 -4.06 15.69
N GLU A 799 21.14 -4.86 15.16
CA GLU A 799 21.06 -5.35 13.77
C GLU A 799 19.76 -6.15 13.56
N ARG A 800 19.43 -7.06 14.49
CA ARG A 800 18.17 -7.82 14.45
C ARG A 800 16.92 -6.92 14.52
N LEU A 801 16.93 -5.90 15.38
CA LEU A 801 15.80 -4.97 15.51
C LEU A 801 15.54 -4.20 14.21
N ILE A 802 16.60 -3.65 13.59
CA ILE A 802 16.46 -2.86 12.37
C ILE A 802 15.98 -3.71 11.19
N ASP A 803 16.49 -4.94 11.06
CA ASP A 803 16.08 -5.87 10.01
C ASP A 803 14.66 -6.44 10.22
N SER A 804 14.13 -6.36 11.44
CA SER A 804 12.78 -6.86 11.75
C SER A 804 11.65 -6.04 11.11
N ASN A 805 11.93 -4.79 10.69
CA ASN A 805 10.92 -3.91 10.11
C ASN A 805 11.54 -3.00 9.01
N PRO A 806 11.12 -3.13 7.74
CA PRO A 806 11.64 -2.29 6.64
C PRO A 806 11.49 -0.78 6.87
N GLY A 807 10.47 -0.37 7.65
CA GLY A 807 10.26 1.02 8.06
C GLY A 807 11.38 1.54 8.96
N LEU A 808 11.91 0.70 9.86
CA LEU A 808 13.08 1.05 10.68
C LEU A 808 14.34 1.12 9.80
N ALA A 809 14.60 0.12 8.94
CA ALA A 809 15.77 0.09 8.06
C ALA A 809 15.87 1.32 7.14
N SER A 810 14.74 1.81 6.62
CA SER A 810 14.72 3.02 5.78
C SER A 810 14.98 4.32 6.55
N ARG A 811 14.64 4.38 7.84
CA ARG A 811 14.75 5.59 8.67
C ARG A 811 16.05 5.62 9.50
N PHE A 812 16.59 4.48 9.88
CA PHE A 812 17.85 4.35 10.60
C PHE A 812 18.99 4.02 9.63
N THR A 813 19.51 5.04 8.93
CA THR A 813 20.52 4.85 7.89
C THR A 813 21.96 4.82 8.42
N ARG A 814 22.18 5.08 9.71
CA ARG A 814 23.50 5.15 10.34
C ARG A 814 23.54 4.53 11.72
N THR A 815 24.63 3.82 12.00
CA THR A 815 24.90 3.14 13.28
C THR A 815 26.23 3.61 13.84
N LEU A 816 26.21 4.22 15.02
CA LEU A 816 27.39 4.59 15.81
C LEU A 816 27.75 3.43 16.75
N ARG A 817 28.96 2.90 16.59
CA ARG A 817 29.48 1.82 17.43
C ARG A 817 30.26 2.40 18.62
N PHE A 818 29.85 2.02 19.82
CA PHE A 818 30.44 2.42 21.10
C PHE A 818 31.24 1.24 21.66
N ASP A 819 32.55 1.28 21.42
CA ASP A 819 33.49 0.27 21.91
C ASP A 819 33.67 0.36 23.44
N ASP A 820 34.07 -0.75 24.05
CA ASP A 820 34.43 -0.77 25.46
C ASP A 820 35.65 0.12 25.74
N TYR A 821 35.63 0.78 26.89
CA TYR A 821 36.76 1.61 27.32
C TYR A 821 38.01 0.77 27.55
N ALA A 822 39.16 1.27 27.11
CA ALA A 822 40.43 0.70 27.52
C ALA A 822 40.61 0.88 29.04
N SER A 823 41.38 0.00 29.69
CA SER A 823 41.62 0.11 31.13
C SER A 823 42.21 1.47 31.52
N GLN A 824 43.02 2.07 30.64
CA GLN A 824 43.55 3.43 30.79
C GLN A 824 42.47 4.51 30.76
N ASP A 825 41.44 4.35 29.92
CA ASP A 825 40.31 5.27 29.86
C ASP A 825 39.43 5.16 31.11
N LEU A 826 39.27 3.96 31.66
CA LEU A 826 38.54 3.74 32.92
C LEU A 826 39.25 4.39 34.11
N VAL A 827 40.58 4.31 34.17
CA VAL A 827 41.40 5.04 35.15
C VAL A 827 41.15 6.54 35.03
N ARG A 828 41.20 7.09 33.81
CA ARG A 828 40.92 8.51 33.55
C ARG A 828 39.51 8.93 33.95
N ILE A 829 38.52 8.05 33.80
CA ILE A 829 37.15 8.30 34.29
C ILE A 829 37.10 8.38 35.82
N VAL A 830 37.87 7.54 36.53
CA VAL A 830 37.98 7.60 38.00
C VAL A 830 38.72 8.88 38.44
N GLU A 831 39.81 9.25 37.77
CA GLU A 831 40.54 10.50 38.01
C GLU A 831 39.64 11.72 37.84
N HIS A 832 38.82 11.75 36.79
CA HIS A 832 37.87 12.83 36.54
C HIS A 832 36.79 12.91 37.63
N GLN A 833 36.31 11.77 38.12
CA GLN A 833 35.35 11.73 39.23
C GLN A 833 35.96 12.17 40.55
N ALA A 834 37.19 11.75 40.82
CA ALA A 834 37.95 12.17 42.00
C ALA A 834 38.12 13.69 41.99
N ALA A 835 38.62 14.26 40.89
CA ALA A 835 38.80 15.71 40.75
C ALA A 835 37.50 16.51 40.93
N ARG A 836 36.37 16.00 40.39
CA ARG A 836 35.06 16.63 40.54
C ARG A 836 34.55 16.65 41.99
N HIS A 837 34.96 15.69 42.82
CA HIS A 837 34.59 15.60 44.23
C HIS A 837 35.73 16.06 45.15
N GLU A 838 36.69 16.83 44.63
CA GLU A 838 37.84 17.37 45.37
C GLU A 838 38.79 16.30 45.95
N TYR A 839 38.75 15.08 45.43
CA TYR A 839 39.71 14.02 45.73
C TYR A 839 40.90 14.07 44.76
N ARG A 840 42.09 13.72 45.27
CA ARG A 840 43.31 13.49 44.50
C ARG A 840 43.67 12.01 44.54
N ILE A 841 44.14 11.50 43.40
CA ILE A 841 44.69 10.14 43.31
C ILE A 841 46.14 10.19 43.78
N GLY A 842 46.46 9.47 44.86
CA GLY A 842 47.80 9.40 45.42
C GLY A 842 48.74 8.55 44.56
N ASP A 843 50.03 8.64 44.85
CA ASP A 843 51.07 7.89 44.14
C ASP A 843 50.77 6.39 44.13
N ASP A 844 51.12 5.71 43.02
CA ASP A 844 50.88 4.29 42.73
C ASP A 844 49.39 3.84 42.65
N THR A 845 48.43 4.70 43.01
CA THR A 845 46.99 4.36 42.98
C THR A 845 46.46 4.21 41.56
N ALA A 846 46.96 5.01 40.62
CA ALA A 846 46.61 4.88 39.20
C ALA A 846 47.09 3.54 38.61
N ALA A 847 48.24 3.02 39.06
CA ALA A 847 48.73 1.71 38.66
C ALA A 847 47.87 0.58 39.25
N ALA A 848 47.50 0.69 40.54
CA ALA A 848 46.58 -0.26 41.18
C ALA A 848 45.19 -0.30 40.50
N LEU A 849 44.67 0.85 40.09
CA LEU A 849 43.43 0.94 39.30
C LEU A 849 43.59 0.31 37.92
N LEU A 850 44.73 0.51 37.26
CA LEU A 850 45.00 -0.09 35.96
C LEU A 850 45.05 -1.61 36.03
N ASP A 851 45.71 -2.17 37.05
CA ASP A 851 45.75 -3.61 37.31
C ASP A 851 44.35 -4.15 37.63
N HIS A 852 43.59 -3.43 38.47
CA HIS A 852 42.21 -3.79 38.81
C HIS A 852 41.33 -3.87 37.56
N PHE A 853 41.28 -2.83 36.73
CA PHE A 853 40.51 -2.85 35.48
C PHE A 853 41.07 -3.81 34.43
N GLY A 854 42.38 -4.07 34.44
CA GLY A 854 43.03 -5.08 33.61
C GLY A 854 42.61 -6.51 33.95
N SER A 855 42.27 -6.77 35.21
CA SER A 855 41.82 -8.10 35.65
C SER A 855 40.35 -8.40 35.31
N ILE A 856 39.53 -7.38 35.00
CA ILE A 856 38.11 -7.57 34.70
C ILE A 856 37.93 -8.04 33.25
N ALA A 857 37.28 -9.19 33.07
CA ALA A 857 36.93 -9.70 31.76
C ALA A 857 35.91 -8.78 31.05
N ARG A 858 36.25 -8.31 29.85
CA ARG A 858 35.38 -7.50 28.97
C ARG A 858 34.37 -8.38 28.23
N THR A 859 33.39 -8.86 28.99
CA THR A 859 32.23 -9.62 28.47
C THR A 859 31.05 -8.67 28.23
N GLU A 860 29.97 -9.17 27.62
CA GLU A 860 28.74 -8.38 27.34
C GLU A 860 28.07 -7.77 28.59
N ARG A 861 28.42 -8.24 29.79
CA ARG A 861 27.96 -7.71 31.08
C ARG A 861 28.87 -6.62 31.66
N PHE A 862 29.93 -6.25 30.95
CA PHE A 862 30.89 -5.27 31.42
C PHE A 862 30.27 -3.86 31.44
N GLY A 863 30.23 -3.27 32.64
CA GLY A 863 29.55 -1.99 32.88
C GLY A 863 30.35 -0.73 32.49
N ASN A 864 31.57 -0.86 31.96
CA ASN A 864 32.40 0.26 31.47
C ASN A 864 32.47 1.44 32.47
N GLY A 865 32.03 2.65 32.08
CA GLY A 865 32.02 3.83 32.95
C GLY A 865 31.13 3.69 34.19
N ARG A 866 30.14 2.79 34.18
CA ARG A 866 29.36 2.43 35.38
C ARG A 866 30.24 1.66 36.37
N THR A 867 31.06 0.74 35.88
CA THR A 867 32.06 0.03 36.70
C THR A 867 33.08 1.01 37.27
N ALA A 868 33.58 1.96 36.48
CA ALA A 868 34.49 2.99 36.98
C ALA A 868 33.86 3.85 38.11
N ARG A 869 32.58 4.23 37.97
CA ARG A 869 31.83 4.92 39.05
C ARG A 869 31.68 4.09 40.31
N GLN A 870 31.38 2.79 40.16
CA GLN A 870 31.27 1.87 41.30
C GLN A 870 32.60 1.69 42.02
N VAL A 871 33.70 1.57 41.25
CA VAL A 871 35.05 1.49 41.82
C VAL A 871 35.38 2.77 42.59
N PHE A 872 35.12 3.95 42.01
CA PHE A 872 35.33 5.23 42.72
C PHE A 872 34.49 5.31 44.01
N GLN A 873 33.21 4.93 43.97
CA GLN A 873 32.37 4.88 45.17
C GLN A 873 32.97 3.98 46.25
N GLN A 874 33.38 2.76 45.88
CA GLN A 874 34.01 1.83 46.82
C GLN A 874 35.33 2.37 47.37
N MET A 875 36.11 3.09 46.57
CA MET A 875 37.31 3.79 47.03
C MET A 875 36.96 4.86 48.06
N THR A 876 35.92 5.66 47.85
CA THR A 876 35.50 6.68 48.83
C THR A 876 34.96 6.06 50.12
N GLU A 877 34.27 4.92 50.07
CA GLU A 877 33.80 4.21 51.26
C GLU A 877 34.96 3.65 52.09
N ARG A 878 35.97 3.08 51.41
CA ARG A 878 37.19 2.55 52.06
C ARG A 878 38.07 3.67 52.62
N HIS A 879 38.19 4.76 51.88
CA HIS A 879 38.84 5.99 52.34
C HIS A 879 38.19 6.51 53.61
N ALA A 880 36.85 6.59 53.65
CA ALA A 880 36.11 7.03 54.84
C ALA A 880 36.36 6.13 56.06
N MET A 881 36.42 4.80 55.86
CA MET A 881 36.77 3.86 56.93
C MET A 881 38.22 4.05 57.42
N ARG A 882 39.16 4.24 56.49
CA ARG A 882 40.58 4.48 56.80
C ARG A 882 40.80 5.77 57.59
N VAL A 883 40.11 6.84 57.19
CA VAL A 883 40.22 8.15 57.83
C VAL A 883 39.52 8.18 59.19
N ALA A 884 38.41 7.43 59.36
CA ALA A 884 37.68 7.37 60.63
C ALA A 884 38.52 6.80 61.79
N ASP A 885 39.53 5.97 61.49
CA ASP A 885 40.44 5.40 62.48
C ASP A 885 41.62 6.35 62.85
N LEU A 886 41.73 7.52 62.19
CA LEU A 886 42.76 8.53 62.49
C LEU A 886 42.25 9.52 63.55
N SER A 887 43.09 9.81 64.55
CA SER A 887 42.74 10.70 65.66
C SER A 887 42.77 12.20 65.33
N ASP A 888 43.51 12.62 64.30
CA ASP A 888 43.59 14.03 63.84
C ASP A 888 44.01 14.08 62.35
N PRO A 889 43.07 13.83 61.40
CA PRO A 889 43.39 13.77 59.98
C PRO A 889 43.66 15.17 59.39
N ASP A 890 44.72 15.29 58.58
CA ASP A 890 45.03 16.53 57.88
C ASP A 890 44.27 16.69 56.54
N ALA A 891 44.48 17.82 55.85
CA ALA A 891 43.79 18.08 54.58
C ALA A 891 44.17 17.08 53.47
N ASP A 892 45.36 16.48 53.52
CA ASP A 892 45.78 15.45 52.57
C ASP A 892 45.11 14.11 52.91
N ASP A 893 45.01 13.75 54.19
CA ASP A 893 44.28 12.56 54.64
C ASP A 893 42.81 12.57 54.20
N LEU A 894 42.17 13.74 54.22
CA LEU A 894 40.77 13.92 53.82
C LEU A 894 40.55 13.92 52.30
N THR A 895 41.61 14.17 51.50
CA THR A 895 41.47 14.38 50.05
C THR A 895 42.20 13.36 49.19
N VAL A 896 43.12 12.56 49.73
CA VAL A 896 43.94 11.62 48.93
C VAL A 896 43.44 10.18 49.02
N LEU A 897 43.09 9.62 47.84
CA LEU A 897 42.79 8.19 47.67
C LEU A 897 44.09 7.40 47.39
N LEU A 898 44.31 6.33 48.15
CA LEU A 898 45.53 5.52 48.12
C LEU A 898 45.29 4.13 47.50
N PRO A 899 46.35 3.35 47.17
CA PRO A 899 46.19 2.02 46.58
C PRO A 899 45.39 1.04 47.44
N VAL A 900 45.46 1.19 48.78
CA VAL A 900 44.69 0.38 49.73
C VAL A 900 43.17 0.60 49.63
N ASP A 901 42.76 1.76 49.12
CA ASP A 901 41.36 2.10 48.94
C ASP A 901 40.78 1.44 47.67
N VAL A 902 41.61 0.90 46.77
CA VAL A 902 41.17 0.21 45.55
C VAL A 902 40.55 -1.16 45.88
N PRO A 903 39.37 -1.49 45.32
CA PRO A 903 38.72 -2.80 45.45
C PRO A 903 39.66 -3.97 45.13
N ALA A 904 39.61 -5.02 45.96
CA ALA A 904 40.34 -6.25 45.67
C ALA A 904 39.78 -6.85 44.36
N ALA A 905 40.67 -7.40 43.52
CA ALA A 905 40.26 -7.99 42.25
C ALA A 905 39.20 -9.09 42.48
N VAL A 906 38.10 -9.03 41.74
CA VAL A 906 37.03 -10.04 41.79
C VAL A 906 37.52 -11.25 41.00
N SER A 907 37.77 -12.36 41.69
CA SER A 907 38.18 -13.64 41.07
C SER A 907 37.05 -14.29 40.29
#